data_AF-A0A959ZMW4-F1
#
_entry.id   AF-A0A959ZMW4-F1
#
_cell.length_a   1.000
_cell.length_b   1.000
_cell.length_c   1.000
_cell.angle_alpha   90.00
_cell.angle_beta   90.00
_cell.angle_gamma   90.00
#
_symmetry.space_group_name_H-M   'P 1'
#
loop_
_entity.id
_entity.type
_entity.pdbx_description
1 polymer ?
#
loop_
_entity_poly.entity_id
_entity_poly.type
_entity_poly.pdbx_seq_one_letter_code
_entity_poly.pdbx_strand_id
1 'polypeptide(L)'
;MAPETQTRRARILFDESHSEAWSIRPEVTAQMQASHPADASLQRAAEALAERDFRVGVNAGEPLSVATLESTDVLVIAHPSDPQWESTVGEGSPQLSEGEIEALASWVEAGGGLIVLGETEQAKYGNNLNELLARFGAEIENTTVQDYEHHREAPTWIYADLVEADVAGADPLTRVDELCFYRAGTLALSNGGRVIARTSADAAPPKAPLAAVIEHGAGRVVVLSDSDLFGDDCIGALDHEALWVNLAYWAAAPSFGRPEESVPSEAAADPAWLRLRDAVEELRVLQEKDGSIPEEGRDEARLRELCEQIAASARELAPRFPHQAEYIEALGADLRAWADGGFGKPDFIRSVEVYRPEQERRDGIEHLVVFPMYKQNGPPGTCFEALIVRVPWPQWTAELEQEYDNAKFVPIELVDYTSGYDSECAVVFPETFSTAERPPAHFGGILCDREAERFRRICGAAAEVLKLNLPPDAACLLASEGLSRDAYIAWDLIHDRTHMRGDLPFDPFMIRQRSPYWMYSLEELRCDLTTFGEAVKLEAEGFALARHVQYAILFDRLFRFPLTGGRVRNYDGLGGQLLFAYLHHEGYLHWTDNRLVIEWDRLAEGVGGLKDLVGELYHSGIDRSKLGQWIAAHDLVAKYVPPAESSVWAADRRELPEVEEPKQLVDLVRDDEFPLSLFYTQLGPKLQDAFDARPRRAEGEGEIRTAVPA
;
A
#
# COMPACT_ATOMS: atom_id res chain seq x y z
N MET A 1 -17.28 8.32 -4.72
CA MET A 1 -17.49 6.92 -5.15
C MET A 1 -18.46 6.23 -4.21
N ALA A 2 -19.14 5.16 -4.64
CA ALA A 2 -20.10 4.47 -3.78
C ALA A 2 -19.36 3.68 -2.67
N PRO A 3 -19.70 3.81 -1.38
CA PRO A 3 -19.06 3.05 -0.30
C PRO A 3 -19.16 1.52 -0.47
N GLU A 4 -20.16 1.05 -1.21
CA GLU A 4 -20.44 -0.38 -1.44
C GLU A 4 -19.51 -1.04 -2.45
N THR A 5 -18.83 -0.26 -3.29
CA THR A 5 -17.92 -0.78 -4.33
C THR A 5 -16.47 -0.85 -3.87
N GLN A 6 -16.18 -0.31 -2.68
CA GLN A 6 -14.88 -0.36 -2.05
C GLN A 6 -14.62 -1.75 -1.43
N THR A 7 -13.42 -2.28 -1.66
CA THR A 7 -13.00 -3.57 -1.11
C THR A 7 -12.75 -3.45 0.39
N ARG A 8 -13.67 -3.95 1.22
CA ARG A 8 -13.45 -4.09 2.67
C ARG A 8 -12.64 -5.34 2.98
N ARG A 9 -11.55 -5.20 3.73
CA ARG A 9 -10.48 -6.20 3.90
C ARG A 9 -10.57 -7.02 5.18
N ALA A 10 -11.15 -6.46 6.25
CA ALA A 10 -11.29 -7.14 7.52
C ALA A 10 -12.74 -7.10 8.02
N ARG A 11 -13.18 -8.13 8.75
CA ARG A 11 -14.50 -8.18 9.40
C ARG A 11 -14.38 -7.90 10.90
N ILE A 12 -15.14 -6.93 11.36
CA ILE A 12 -15.30 -6.61 12.79
C ILE A 12 -16.69 -7.04 13.23
N LEU A 13 -16.76 -7.79 14.32
CA LEU A 13 -17.99 -8.26 14.94
C LEU A 13 -18.12 -7.59 16.32
N PHE A 14 -19.24 -6.91 16.55
CA PHE A 14 -19.63 -6.45 17.89
C PHE A 14 -20.47 -7.54 18.55
N ASP A 15 -20.07 -7.96 19.74
CA ASP A 15 -20.89 -8.87 20.53
C ASP A 15 -22.07 -8.12 21.15
N GLU A 16 -23.25 -8.67 20.99
CA GLU A 16 -24.51 -8.23 21.59
C GLU A 16 -25.31 -9.45 22.11
N SER A 17 -24.60 -10.54 22.41
CA SER A 17 -25.17 -11.83 22.84
C SER A 17 -25.00 -12.11 24.33
N HIS A 18 -24.26 -11.27 25.05
CA HIS A 18 -23.91 -11.42 26.45
C HIS A 18 -24.43 -10.26 27.32
N SER A 19 -25.62 -9.73 27.02
CA SER A 19 -26.22 -8.64 27.80
C SER A 19 -25.32 -7.40 27.87
N GLU A 20 -24.76 -7.01 26.72
CA GLU A 20 -23.94 -5.82 26.54
C GLU A 20 -24.73 -4.55 26.87
N ALA A 21 -24.06 -3.63 27.55
CA ALA A 21 -24.57 -2.29 27.86
C ALA A 21 -24.51 -1.34 26.65
N TRP A 22 -23.87 -1.77 25.57
CA TRP A 22 -23.72 -1.01 24.33
C TRP A 22 -24.23 -1.79 23.13
N SER A 23 -24.82 -1.09 22.17
CA SER A 23 -25.26 -1.68 20.91
C SER A 23 -24.95 -0.78 19.72
N ILE A 24 -24.69 -1.38 18.56
CA ILE A 24 -24.56 -0.66 17.29
C ILE A 24 -25.90 -0.60 16.54
N ARG A 25 -26.99 -1.16 17.12
CA ARG A 25 -28.33 -1.25 16.52
C ARG A 25 -29.25 -0.16 17.08
N PRO A 26 -29.62 0.86 16.28
CA PRO A 26 -30.40 2.01 16.77
C PRO A 26 -31.77 1.63 17.38
N GLU A 27 -32.40 0.58 16.87
CA GLU A 27 -33.66 0.07 17.39
C GLU A 27 -33.52 -0.61 18.76
N VAL A 28 -32.34 -1.13 19.09
CA VAL A 28 -32.03 -1.77 20.38
C VAL A 28 -31.61 -0.71 21.39
N THR A 29 -30.76 0.24 21.02
CA THR A 29 -30.37 1.37 21.89
C THR A 29 -31.58 2.21 22.30
N ALA A 30 -32.54 2.43 21.40
CA ALA A 30 -33.80 3.10 21.71
C ALA A 30 -34.68 2.34 22.73
N GLN A 31 -34.53 1.02 22.83
CA GLN A 31 -35.21 0.21 23.85
C GLN A 31 -34.44 0.22 25.18
N MET A 32 -33.11 0.17 25.12
CA MET A 32 -32.22 0.25 26.29
C MET A 32 -32.37 1.58 27.04
N GLN A 33 -32.33 2.70 26.30
CA GLN A 33 -32.39 4.06 26.84
C GLN A 33 -33.37 4.94 26.05
N ALA A 34 -34.67 4.76 26.30
CA ALA A 34 -35.71 5.49 25.57
C ALA A 34 -35.64 7.03 25.70
N SER A 35 -35.08 7.55 26.80
CA SER A 35 -34.91 9.00 27.00
C SER A 35 -33.74 9.59 26.24
N HIS A 36 -32.66 8.83 26.09
CA HIS A 36 -31.42 9.28 25.46
C HIS A 36 -30.63 8.09 24.90
N PRO A 37 -31.00 7.57 23.71
CA PRO A 37 -30.40 6.34 23.18
C PRO A 37 -28.89 6.39 22.96
N ALA A 38 -28.32 7.59 22.82
CA ALA A 38 -26.88 7.79 22.63
C ALA A 38 -26.04 7.33 23.84
N ASP A 39 -26.61 7.30 25.05
CA ASP A 39 -25.96 6.79 26.28
C ASP A 39 -25.65 5.27 26.21
N ALA A 40 -26.20 4.56 25.23
CA ALA A 40 -26.01 3.12 25.05
C ALA A 40 -25.60 2.75 23.61
N SER A 41 -25.23 3.74 22.80
CA SER A 41 -24.98 3.57 21.36
C SER A 41 -23.51 3.64 21.01
N LEU A 42 -23.05 2.65 20.24
CA LEU A 42 -21.76 2.64 19.54
C LEU A 42 -21.94 2.78 18.01
N GLN A 43 -23.08 3.30 17.56
CA GLN A 43 -23.39 3.41 16.13
C GLN A 43 -22.32 4.22 15.38
N ARG A 44 -21.89 5.36 15.92
CA ARG A 44 -20.85 6.19 15.29
C ARG A 44 -19.49 5.50 15.26
N ALA A 45 -19.18 4.71 16.30
CA ALA A 45 -17.96 3.88 16.33
C ALA A 45 -17.99 2.82 15.21
N ALA A 46 -19.14 2.18 14.99
CA ALA A 46 -19.33 1.25 13.88
C ALA A 46 -19.26 1.95 12.51
N GLU A 47 -19.87 3.13 12.37
CA GLU A 47 -19.85 3.93 11.14
C GLU A 47 -18.42 4.36 10.78
N ALA A 48 -17.64 4.87 11.73
CA ALA A 48 -16.24 5.25 11.53
C ALA A 48 -15.36 4.08 11.01
N LEU A 49 -15.65 2.85 11.41
CA LEU A 49 -14.97 1.66 10.89
C LEU A 49 -15.50 1.24 9.51
N ALA A 50 -16.81 1.31 9.30
CA ALA A 50 -17.45 0.97 8.03
C ALA A 50 -17.12 1.97 6.90
N GLU A 51 -16.76 3.20 7.25
CA GLU A 51 -16.21 4.18 6.32
C GLU A 51 -14.78 3.82 5.86
N ARG A 52 -14.09 2.93 6.59
CA ARG A 52 -12.70 2.50 6.40
C ARG A 52 -12.60 1.04 5.92
N ASP A 53 -11.52 0.32 6.13
CA ASP A 53 -11.31 -1.00 5.49
C ASP A 53 -12.14 -2.16 6.10
N PHE A 54 -13.16 -1.87 6.90
CA PHE A 54 -13.87 -2.87 7.70
C PHE A 54 -15.29 -3.18 7.20
N ARG A 55 -15.67 -4.46 7.27
CA ARG A 55 -17.07 -4.90 7.28
C ARG A 55 -17.50 -5.04 8.73
N VAL A 56 -18.43 -4.21 9.17
CA VAL A 56 -18.94 -4.23 10.53
C VAL A 56 -20.21 -5.08 10.61
N GLY A 57 -20.27 -5.97 11.61
CA GLY A 57 -21.44 -6.79 11.90
C GLY A 57 -21.70 -6.93 13.39
N VAL A 58 -22.82 -7.56 13.73
CA VAL A 58 -23.27 -7.80 15.10
C VAL A 58 -23.48 -9.30 15.34
N ASN A 59 -23.10 -9.78 16.52
CA ASN A 59 -23.50 -11.08 17.04
C ASN A 59 -24.62 -10.88 18.07
N ALA A 60 -25.87 -11.05 17.64
CA ALA A 60 -27.03 -10.69 18.47
C ALA A 60 -27.52 -11.82 19.39
N GLY A 61 -26.89 -13.00 19.42
CA GLY A 61 -27.41 -14.10 20.26
C GLY A 61 -26.76 -15.48 20.09
N GLU A 62 -25.75 -15.62 19.23
CA GLU A 62 -25.01 -16.88 19.11
C GLU A 62 -23.86 -16.90 20.12
N PRO A 63 -23.54 -18.05 20.75
CA PRO A 63 -22.35 -18.17 21.57
C PRO A 63 -21.09 -17.82 20.77
N LEU A 64 -20.06 -17.29 21.44
CA LEU A 64 -18.75 -16.99 20.86
C LEU A 64 -17.92 -18.27 20.64
N SER A 65 -18.45 -19.16 19.82
CA SER A 65 -17.86 -20.44 19.45
C SER A 65 -16.83 -20.31 18.32
N VAL A 66 -16.08 -21.39 18.07
CA VAL A 66 -15.16 -21.48 16.92
C VAL A 66 -15.86 -21.13 15.60
N ALA A 67 -17.11 -21.56 15.41
CA ALA A 67 -17.86 -21.28 14.18
C ALA A 67 -18.22 -19.80 14.03
N THR A 68 -18.56 -19.14 15.14
CA THR A 68 -18.86 -17.69 15.16
C THR A 68 -17.61 -16.87 14.85
N LEU A 69 -16.45 -17.32 15.33
CA LEU A 69 -15.17 -16.63 15.17
C LEU A 69 -14.45 -16.91 13.84
N GLU A 70 -14.80 -18.01 13.14
CA GLU A 70 -14.10 -18.45 11.91
C GLU A 70 -14.05 -17.37 10.81
N SER A 71 -15.10 -16.58 10.67
CA SER A 71 -15.18 -15.51 9.65
C SER A 71 -14.85 -14.12 10.18
N THR A 72 -14.45 -14.02 11.45
CA THR A 72 -14.26 -12.75 12.17
C THR A 72 -12.77 -12.48 12.35
N ASP A 73 -12.35 -11.25 12.01
CA ASP A 73 -10.97 -10.81 12.18
C ASP A 73 -10.77 -10.04 13.48
N VAL A 74 -11.75 -9.23 13.87
CA VAL A 74 -11.77 -8.53 15.16
C VAL A 74 -13.11 -8.71 15.85
N LEU A 75 -13.08 -8.99 17.16
CA LEU A 75 -14.25 -9.06 18.03
C LEU A 75 -14.19 -7.91 19.03
N VAL A 76 -15.30 -7.20 19.18
CA VAL A 76 -15.50 -6.17 20.21
C VAL A 76 -16.46 -6.72 21.27
N ILE A 77 -16.01 -6.79 22.51
CA ILE A 77 -16.85 -7.09 23.68
C ILE A 77 -17.01 -5.79 24.47
N ALA A 78 -18.20 -5.18 24.35
CA ALA A 78 -18.49 -3.85 24.88
C ALA A 78 -19.30 -3.93 26.17
N HIS A 79 -18.60 -4.09 27.30
CA HIS A 79 -19.18 -4.05 28.64
C HIS A 79 -20.46 -4.92 28.84
N PRO A 80 -20.37 -6.26 28.79
CA PRO A 80 -21.41 -7.17 29.28
C PRO A 80 -21.79 -6.85 30.72
N SER A 81 -23.09 -6.70 31.00
CA SER A 81 -23.57 -6.32 32.34
C SER A 81 -24.85 -7.04 32.75
N ASP A 82 -25.01 -7.24 34.05
CA ASP A 82 -26.28 -7.58 34.66
C ASP A 82 -27.26 -6.39 34.50
N PRO A 83 -28.48 -6.65 33.99
CA PRO A 83 -29.51 -5.61 33.81
C PRO A 83 -29.94 -4.88 35.09
N GLN A 84 -29.54 -5.36 36.27
CA GLN A 84 -29.77 -4.62 37.52
C GLN A 84 -28.92 -3.34 37.64
N TRP A 85 -27.79 -3.26 36.91
CA TRP A 85 -26.85 -2.14 36.98
C TRP A 85 -26.89 -1.24 35.76
N GLU A 86 -27.04 -1.83 34.57
CA GLU A 86 -27.03 -1.11 33.29
C GLU A 86 -28.28 -1.43 32.47
N SER A 87 -28.63 -0.54 31.56
CA SER A 87 -29.62 -0.85 30.51
C SER A 87 -28.94 -1.64 29.40
N THR A 88 -29.24 -2.94 29.31
CA THR A 88 -28.56 -3.83 28.37
C THR A 88 -29.45 -4.23 27.19
N VAL A 89 -28.87 -4.86 26.18
CA VAL A 89 -29.59 -5.45 25.02
C VAL A 89 -30.69 -6.45 25.42
N GLY A 90 -30.68 -6.93 26.68
CA GLY A 90 -31.76 -7.73 27.25
C GLY A 90 -31.76 -9.21 26.82
N GLU A 91 -30.73 -9.64 26.09
CA GLU A 91 -30.52 -11.01 25.64
C GLU A 91 -29.25 -11.61 26.27
N GLY A 92 -29.26 -12.91 26.51
CA GLY A 92 -28.10 -13.64 27.01
C GLY A 92 -27.78 -13.46 28.50
N SER A 93 -26.54 -13.80 28.84
CA SER A 93 -25.96 -13.73 30.19
C SER A 93 -24.70 -12.87 30.12
N PRO A 94 -24.40 -12.01 31.11
CA PRO A 94 -23.13 -11.26 31.14
C PRO A 94 -21.89 -12.13 31.29
N GLN A 95 -22.07 -13.42 31.57
CA GLN A 95 -20.98 -14.39 31.69
C GLN A 95 -20.76 -15.17 30.41
N LEU A 96 -19.51 -15.15 29.95
CA LEU A 96 -18.97 -16.06 28.94
C LEU A 96 -18.81 -17.45 29.55
N SER A 97 -19.21 -18.49 28.82
CA SER A 97 -18.96 -19.87 29.23
C SER A 97 -17.47 -20.24 29.13
N GLU A 98 -17.05 -21.28 29.86
CA GLU A 98 -15.68 -21.81 29.76
C GLU A 98 -15.30 -22.19 28.32
N GLY A 99 -16.27 -22.70 27.54
CA GLY A 99 -16.06 -23.04 26.13
C GLY A 99 -15.84 -21.83 25.23
N GLU A 100 -16.49 -20.71 25.52
CA GLU A 100 -16.30 -19.44 24.78
C GLU A 100 -14.96 -18.81 25.14
N ILE A 101 -14.58 -18.80 26.43
CA ILE A 101 -13.27 -18.31 26.85
C ILE A 101 -12.15 -19.11 26.16
N GLU A 102 -12.28 -20.43 26.07
CA GLU A 102 -11.29 -21.27 25.38
C GLU A 102 -11.27 -21.02 23.86
N ALA A 103 -12.43 -20.85 23.23
CA ALA A 103 -12.54 -20.54 21.81
C ALA A 103 -11.91 -19.18 21.48
N LEU A 104 -12.18 -18.15 22.29
CA LEU A 104 -11.61 -16.82 22.17
C LEU A 104 -10.10 -16.82 22.37
N ALA A 105 -9.61 -17.49 23.42
CA ALA A 105 -8.17 -17.60 23.67
C ALA A 105 -7.45 -18.30 22.50
N SER A 106 -8.01 -19.40 22.00
CA SER A 106 -7.46 -20.13 20.84
C SER A 106 -7.51 -19.32 19.55
N TRP A 107 -8.58 -18.57 19.33
CA TRP A 107 -8.75 -17.71 18.16
C TRP A 107 -7.78 -16.53 18.17
N VAL A 108 -7.59 -15.87 19.33
CA VAL A 108 -6.56 -14.82 19.49
C VAL A 108 -5.16 -15.41 19.25
N GLU A 109 -4.82 -16.55 19.87
CA GLU A 109 -3.52 -17.20 19.64
C GLU A 109 -3.26 -17.45 18.15
N ALA A 110 -4.32 -17.75 17.37
CA ALA A 110 -4.27 -18.00 15.93
C ALA A 110 -4.32 -16.73 15.04
N GLY A 111 -4.33 -15.52 15.60
CA GLY A 111 -4.32 -14.27 14.85
C GLY A 111 -5.59 -13.44 14.92
N GLY A 112 -6.54 -13.77 15.80
CA GLY A 112 -7.72 -12.94 16.06
C GLY A 112 -7.38 -11.65 16.81
N GLY A 113 -8.11 -10.58 16.51
CA GLY A 113 -8.03 -9.30 17.22
C GLY A 113 -9.16 -9.16 18.25
N LEU A 114 -8.87 -9.01 19.53
CA LEU A 114 -9.88 -8.83 20.58
C LEU A 114 -9.83 -7.40 21.14
N ILE A 115 -10.96 -6.72 21.18
CA ILE A 115 -11.12 -5.43 21.86
C ILE A 115 -12.11 -5.63 23.01
N VAL A 116 -11.68 -5.36 24.24
CA VAL A 116 -12.51 -5.45 25.45
C VAL A 116 -12.66 -4.07 26.07
N LEU A 117 -13.90 -3.60 26.18
CA LEU A 117 -14.25 -2.38 26.90
C LEU A 117 -14.77 -2.76 28.28
N GLY A 118 -14.00 -2.39 29.31
CA GLY A 118 -14.33 -2.52 30.72
C GLY A 118 -14.99 -1.28 31.29
N GLU A 119 -15.23 -1.29 32.59
CA GLU A 119 -15.89 -0.18 33.28
C GLU A 119 -15.36 -0.01 34.72
N THR A 120 -15.61 1.16 35.31
CA THR A 120 -15.37 1.39 36.74
C THR A 120 -16.13 0.40 37.62
N GLU A 121 -15.59 0.05 38.79
CA GLU A 121 -16.25 -0.88 39.72
C GLU A 121 -16.62 -2.24 39.06
N GLN A 122 -15.74 -2.72 38.18
CA GLN A 122 -15.92 -3.90 37.32
C GLN A 122 -16.59 -5.11 38.00
N ALA A 123 -16.29 -5.37 39.27
CA ALA A 123 -16.74 -6.58 39.96
C ALA A 123 -18.27 -6.65 40.20
N LYS A 124 -19.01 -5.53 40.09
CA LYS A 124 -20.45 -5.51 40.39
C LYS A 124 -21.33 -5.97 39.21
N TYR A 125 -20.83 -5.88 37.97
CA TYR A 125 -21.64 -6.07 36.76
C TYR A 125 -21.96 -7.52 36.41
N GLY A 126 -21.50 -8.49 37.21
CA GLY A 126 -21.86 -9.91 37.04
C GLY A 126 -21.24 -10.61 35.83
N ASN A 127 -20.43 -9.91 35.03
CA ASN A 127 -19.62 -10.51 33.96
C ASN A 127 -18.35 -11.19 34.50
N ASN A 128 -17.71 -11.97 33.64
CA ASN A 128 -16.44 -12.64 33.92
C ASN A 128 -15.33 -12.24 32.92
N LEU A 129 -15.30 -10.97 32.49
CA LEU A 129 -14.27 -10.47 31.58
C LEU A 129 -12.85 -10.71 32.11
N ASN A 130 -12.63 -10.62 33.43
CA ASN A 130 -11.32 -10.89 34.02
C ASN A 130 -10.90 -12.37 33.96
N GLU A 131 -11.82 -13.33 33.82
CA GLU A 131 -11.46 -14.73 33.56
C GLU A 131 -10.90 -14.88 32.14
N LEU A 132 -11.47 -14.17 31.16
CA LEU A 132 -10.96 -14.10 29.79
C LEU A 132 -9.63 -13.34 29.74
N LEU A 133 -9.56 -12.13 30.30
CA LEU A 133 -8.37 -11.27 30.23
C LEU A 133 -7.16 -11.87 30.95
N ALA A 134 -7.38 -12.69 31.99
CA ALA A 134 -6.31 -13.42 32.66
C ALA A 134 -5.54 -14.36 31.69
N ARG A 135 -6.18 -14.87 30.63
CA ARG A 135 -5.51 -15.67 29.58
C ARG A 135 -4.45 -14.85 28.84
N PHE A 136 -4.65 -13.53 28.77
CA PHE A 136 -3.77 -12.57 28.12
C PHE A 136 -2.99 -11.71 29.13
N GLY A 137 -2.95 -12.11 30.41
CA GLY A 137 -2.19 -11.43 31.46
C GLY A 137 -2.67 -10.04 31.84
N ALA A 138 -3.94 -9.72 31.57
CA ALA A 138 -4.57 -8.45 31.94
C ALA A 138 -5.74 -8.65 32.91
N GLU A 139 -6.05 -7.60 33.66
CA GLU A 139 -7.19 -7.53 34.57
C GLU A 139 -7.72 -6.09 34.60
N ILE A 140 -9.04 -5.93 34.55
CA ILE A 140 -9.73 -4.67 34.85
C ILE A 140 -10.00 -4.64 36.35
N GLU A 141 -9.33 -3.73 37.06
CA GLU A 141 -9.44 -3.59 38.50
C GLU A 141 -10.76 -2.93 38.91
N ASN A 142 -11.26 -3.30 40.09
CA ASN A 142 -12.46 -2.71 40.67
C ASN A 142 -12.14 -1.32 41.30
N THR A 143 -12.00 -0.32 40.44
CA THR A 143 -11.62 1.06 40.80
C THR A 143 -12.56 2.05 40.12
N THR A 144 -12.73 3.24 40.71
CA THR A 144 -13.24 4.44 40.02
C THR A 144 -12.16 5.49 40.09
N VAL A 145 -11.64 5.92 38.95
CA VAL A 145 -10.62 6.98 38.94
C VAL A 145 -11.26 8.33 39.22
N GLN A 146 -10.57 9.16 40.00
CA GLN A 146 -10.89 10.58 40.17
C GLN A 146 -9.65 11.44 40.00
N ASP A 147 -9.76 12.54 39.27
CA ASP A 147 -8.75 13.58 39.15
C ASP A 147 -9.43 14.95 39.29
N TYR A 148 -9.05 15.72 40.31
CA TYR A 148 -9.64 17.05 40.54
C TYR A 148 -8.84 18.17 39.85
N GLU A 149 -7.66 17.86 39.32
CA GLU A 149 -6.75 18.83 38.70
C GLU A 149 -6.76 18.72 37.17
N HIS A 150 -6.76 17.48 36.65
CA HIS A 150 -6.71 17.18 35.21
C HIS A 150 -7.98 16.46 34.76
N HIS A 151 -9.09 17.19 34.75
CA HIS A 151 -10.38 16.70 34.30
C HIS A 151 -11.10 17.69 33.40
N ARG A 152 -12.04 17.18 32.61
CA ARG A 152 -12.81 17.97 31.66
C ARG A 152 -13.97 18.72 32.33
N GLU A 153 -14.95 17.99 32.86
CA GLU A 153 -16.16 18.59 33.47
C GLU A 153 -16.53 17.98 34.82
N ALA A 154 -16.19 16.72 35.06
CA ALA A 154 -16.36 16.05 36.33
C ALA A 154 -15.03 15.42 36.76
N PRO A 155 -14.75 15.26 38.07
CA PRO A 155 -13.53 14.62 38.53
C PRO A 155 -13.36 13.19 38.04
N THR A 156 -14.42 12.53 37.60
CA THR A 156 -14.39 11.19 36.99
C THR A 156 -14.15 11.22 35.49
N TRP A 157 -14.09 12.41 34.85
CA TRP A 157 -13.88 12.61 33.42
C TRP A 157 -12.46 13.12 33.20
N ILE A 158 -11.51 12.21 33.30
CA ILE A 158 -10.10 12.53 33.47
C ILE A 158 -9.40 12.64 32.13
N TYR A 159 -8.46 13.58 32.01
CA TYR A 159 -7.53 13.58 30.89
C TYR A 159 -6.48 12.50 31.10
N ALA A 160 -6.22 11.71 30.05
CA ALA A 160 -5.22 10.66 30.11
C ALA A 160 -3.82 11.19 29.79
N ASP A 161 -2.83 10.77 30.58
CA ASP A 161 -1.42 10.86 30.20
C ASP A 161 -1.14 9.77 29.15
N LEU A 162 -0.95 10.17 27.90
CA LEU A 162 -0.63 9.25 26.80
C LEU A 162 0.82 8.76 26.91
N VAL A 163 1.02 7.48 26.60
CA VAL A 163 2.33 6.82 26.72
C VAL A 163 2.83 6.42 25.33
N GLU A 164 3.63 7.29 24.73
CA GLU A 164 4.25 7.03 23.43
C GLU A 164 5.16 5.80 23.47
N ALA A 165 5.19 5.08 22.35
CA ALA A 165 5.97 3.86 22.23
C ALA A 165 7.46 4.14 21.97
N ASP A 166 8.35 3.60 22.81
CA ASP A 166 9.79 3.52 22.50
C ASP A 166 10.15 2.30 21.61
N VAL A 167 9.21 1.81 20.79
CA VAL A 167 9.42 0.65 19.90
C VAL A 167 9.08 0.97 18.45
N ALA A 168 9.71 0.25 17.52
CA ALA A 168 9.34 0.30 16.11
C ALA A 168 8.00 -0.42 15.88
N GLY A 169 7.21 0.06 14.91
CA GLY A 169 5.96 -0.56 14.49
C GLY A 169 4.75 0.35 14.64
N ALA A 170 3.56 -0.22 14.45
CA ALA A 170 2.30 0.51 14.56
C ALA A 170 2.08 1.09 15.96
N ASP A 171 1.81 2.40 16.04
CA ASP A 171 1.43 3.06 17.29
C ASP A 171 -0.05 3.51 17.23
N PRO A 172 -0.95 2.91 18.04
CA PRO A 172 -2.35 3.31 18.14
C PRO A 172 -2.55 4.77 18.58
N LEU A 173 -1.52 5.42 19.14
CA LEU A 173 -1.57 6.83 19.52
C LEU A 173 -1.16 7.77 18.38
N THR A 174 -0.89 7.26 17.18
CA THR A 174 -0.55 8.13 16.03
C THR A 174 -1.75 9.02 15.69
N ARG A 175 -1.57 10.36 15.70
CA ARG A 175 -2.63 11.38 15.56
C ARG A 175 -3.63 11.41 16.73
N VAL A 176 -3.18 11.02 17.92
CA VAL A 176 -3.95 11.08 19.16
C VAL A 176 -3.16 11.92 20.15
N ASP A 177 -3.60 13.14 20.39
CA ASP A 177 -2.94 14.08 21.29
C ASP A 177 -3.65 14.16 22.64
N GLU A 178 -4.99 14.08 22.64
CA GLU A 178 -5.80 14.25 23.85
C GLU A 178 -6.94 13.21 23.95
N LEU A 179 -7.08 12.61 25.13
CA LEU A 179 -8.16 11.67 25.44
C LEU A 179 -8.77 12.01 26.80
N CYS A 180 -10.08 11.82 26.94
CA CYS A 180 -10.84 11.98 28.16
C CYS A 180 -11.58 10.68 28.50
N PHE A 181 -11.25 10.07 29.63
CA PHE A 181 -11.92 8.85 30.12
C PHE A 181 -13.05 9.22 31.09
N TYR A 182 -14.28 8.78 30.83
CA TYR A 182 -15.52 9.14 31.51
C TYR A 182 -15.93 8.02 32.48
N ARG A 183 -15.42 8.05 33.71
CA ARG A 183 -15.64 7.00 34.74
C ARG A 183 -14.79 5.75 34.53
N ALA A 184 -13.54 5.91 34.15
CA ALA A 184 -12.63 4.78 34.03
C ALA A 184 -12.41 4.00 35.35
N GLY A 185 -12.25 2.68 35.22
CA GLY A 185 -11.49 1.85 36.15
C GLY A 185 -9.98 1.97 35.96
N THR A 186 -9.23 0.94 36.36
CA THR A 186 -7.78 0.83 36.11
C THR A 186 -7.43 -0.57 35.63
N LEU A 187 -6.26 -0.74 34.99
CA LEU A 187 -5.79 -2.05 34.53
C LEU A 187 -4.57 -2.53 35.33
N ALA A 188 -4.55 -3.82 35.65
CA ALA A 188 -3.37 -4.54 36.10
C ALA A 188 -2.85 -5.44 34.96
N LEU A 189 -1.53 -5.41 34.73
CA LEU A 189 -0.86 -6.19 33.67
C LEU A 189 0.24 -7.06 34.29
N SER A 190 0.31 -8.32 33.87
CA SER A 190 1.22 -9.34 34.44
C SER A 190 2.19 -9.95 33.42
N ASN A 191 1.97 -9.74 32.12
CA ASN A 191 2.76 -10.33 31.03
C ASN A 191 3.43 -9.31 30.10
N GLY A 192 3.56 -8.05 30.51
CA GLY A 192 4.30 -7.05 29.74
C GLY A 192 3.51 -6.39 28.60
N GLY A 193 2.18 -6.41 28.64
CA GLY A 193 1.33 -5.57 27.78
C GLY A 193 1.76 -4.09 27.79
N ARG A 194 1.64 -3.42 26.64
CA ARG A 194 2.02 -2.01 26.50
C ARG A 194 0.87 -1.13 26.96
N VAL A 195 1.09 -0.39 28.05
CA VAL A 195 0.18 0.68 28.49
C VAL A 195 0.27 1.85 27.52
N ILE A 196 -0.86 2.32 27.02
CA ILE A 196 -0.95 3.46 26.08
C ILE A 196 -1.58 4.71 26.73
N ALA A 197 -2.30 4.55 27.83
CA ALA A 197 -2.91 5.66 28.57
C ALA A 197 -2.80 5.41 30.08
N ARG A 198 -2.51 6.47 30.84
CA ARG A 198 -2.43 6.45 32.31
C ARG A 198 -3.20 7.59 32.93
N THR A 199 -3.57 7.42 34.19
CA THR A 199 -4.01 8.53 35.04
C THR A 199 -2.84 9.48 35.34
N SER A 200 -3.14 10.73 35.67
CA SER A 200 -2.12 11.74 36.00
C SER A 200 -1.36 11.41 37.31
N ALA A 201 -0.38 12.24 37.67
CA ALA A 201 0.28 12.14 38.98
C ALA A 201 -0.63 12.54 40.15
N ASP A 202 -1.65 13.35 39.89
CA ASP A 202 -2.55 13.94 40.89
C ASP A 202 -3.90 13.19 40.98
N ALA A 203 -4.15 12.28 40.03
CA ALA A 203 -5.28 11.38 40.06
C ALA A 203 -5.23 10.38 41.23
N ALA A 204 -6.37 9.84 41.57
CA ALA A 204 -6.54 8.76 42.53
C ALA A 204 -7.17 7.54 41.82
N PRO A 205 -6.42 6.43 41.64
CA PRO A 205 -4.99 6.25 41.91
C PRO A 205 -4.07 6.98 40.89
N PRO A 206 -2.86 7.40 41.31
CA PRO A 206 -1.94 8.13 40.43
C PRO A 206 -1.16 7.19 39.50
N LYS A 207 -0.91 7.63 38.26
CA LYS A 207 -0.13 6.91 37.23
C LYS A 207 -0.61 5.48 36.92
N ALA A 208 -1.86 5.18 37.23
CA ALA A 208 -2.47 3.89 37.01
C ALA A 208 -2.79 3.68 35.51
N PRO A 209 -2.60 2.48 34.94
CA PRO A 209 -2.98 2.19 33.57
C PRO A 209 -4.49 2.31 33.33
N LEU A 210 -4.87 2.92 32.21
CA LEU A 210 -6.27 3.08 31.74
C LEU A 210 -6.56 2.25 30.49
N ALA A 211 -5.58 2.16 29.58
CA ALA A 211 -5.68 1.38 28.36
C ALA A 211 -4.36 0.68 28.05
N ALA A 212 -4.45 -0.53 27.50
CA ALA A 212 -3.31 -1.34 27.13
C ALA A 212 -3.54 -2.13 25.84
N VAL A 213 -2.44 -2.39 25.13
CA VAL A 213 -2.40 -3.26 23.96
C VAL A 213 -1.41 -4.40 24.18
N ILE A 214 -1.79 -5.62 23.78
CA ILE A 214 -1.09 -6.87 24.10
C ILE A 214 -0.99 -7.72 22.83
N GLU A 215 0.21 -8.10 22.44
CA GLU A 215 0.42 -9.14 21.42
C GLU A 215 0.41 -10.52 22.11
N HIS A 216 -0.36 -11.46 21.57
CA HIS A 216 -0.52 -12.80 22.15
C HIS A 216 -0.62 -13.85 21.03
N GLY A 217 0.33 -14.78 20.99
CA GLY A 217 0.48 -15.69 19.86
C GLY A 217 0.67 -14.91 18.57
N ALA A 218 -0.16 -15.18 17.57
CA ALA A 218 -0.23 -14.40 16.33
C ALA A 218 -1.26 -13.24 16.39
N GLY A 219 -2.07 -13.16 17.45
CA GLY A 219 -3.15 -12.19 17.58
C GLY A 219 -2.84 -11.04 18.52
N ARG A 220 -3.87 -10.24 18.76
CA ARG A 220 -3.76 -8.94 19.42
C ARG A 220 -4.96 -8.66 20.30
N VAL A 221 -4.70 -8.13 21.49
CA VAL A 221 -5.73 -7.80 22.49
C VAL A 221 -5.60 -6.34 22.90
N VAL A 222 -6.72 -5.63 22.87
CA VAL A 222 -6.88 -4.27 23.35
C VAL A 222 -7.79 -4.31 24.57
N VAL A 223 -7.38 -3.64 25.65
CA VAL A 223 -8.19 -3.52 26.86
C VAL A 223 -8.26 -2.05 27.24
N LEU A 224 -9.47 -1.54 27.43
CA LEU A 224 -9.74 -0.22 27.99
C LEU A 224 -10.58 -0.38 29.25
N SER A 225 -10.31 0.43 30.27
CA SER A 225 -11.08 0.42 31.53
C SER A 225 -12.28 1.38 31.51
N ASP A 226 -12.73 1.79 30.33
CA ASP A 226 -13.82 2.74 30.12
C ASP A 226 -14.56 2.36 28.83
N SER A 227 -15.87 2.15 28.95
CA SER A 227 -16.74 1.79 27.84
C SER A 227 -17.47 2.98 27.23
N ASP A 228 -17.61 4.08 27.97
CA ASP A 228 -18.21 5.34 27.53
C ASP A 228 -17.36 6.05 26.46
N LEU A 229 -16.04 5.85 26.47
CA LEU A 229 -15.08 6.57 25.62
C LEU A 229 -15.47 6.63 24.12
N PHE A 230 -16.06 5.54 23.62
CA PHE A 230 -16.47 5.40 22.21
C PHE A 230 -17.99 5.47 21.99
N GLY A 231 -18.76 5.72 23.04
CA GLY A 231 -20.20 5.99 22.94
C GLY A 231 -20.48 7.21 22.05
N ASP A 232 -21.66 7.26 21.44
CA ASP A 232 -22.01 8.29 20.45
C ASP A 232 -21.90 9.73 20.98
N ASP A 233 -22.08 9.92 22.29
CA ASP A 233 -21.92 11.20 23.00
C ASP A 233 -20.45 11.60 23.24
N CYS A 234 -19.54 10.64 23.23
CA CYS A 234 -18.15 10.81 23.61
C CYS A 234 -17.17 10.69 22.44
N ILE A 235 -17.46 9.87 21.43
CA ILE A 235 -16.52 9.55 20.35
C ILE A 235 -16.12 10.76 19.50
N GLY A 236 -17.01 11.75 19.37
CA GLY A 236 -16.73 12.98 18.63
C GLY A 236 -15.95 14.03 19.43
N ALA A 237 -15.57 13.74 20.68
CA ALA A 237 -14.76 14.64 21.49
C ALA A 237 -13.27 14.29 21.38
N LEU A 238 -12.43 15.33 21.38
CA LEU A 238 -10.96 15.18 21.32
C LEU A 238 -10.57 14.24 20.16
N ASP A 239 -9.66 13.30 20.40
CA ASP A 239 -9.17 12.35 19.39
C ASP A 239 -9.72 10.93 19.59
N HIS A 240 -10.89 10.77 20.22
CA HIS A 240 -11.44 9.45 20.56
C HIS A 240 -11.73 8.61 19.31
N GLU A 241 -12.30 9.21 18.27
CA GLU A 241 -12.54 8.53 16.99
C GLU A 241 -11.24 8.06 16.33
N ALA A 242 -10.18 8.88 16.37
CA ALA A 242 -8.87 8.53 15.84
C ALA A 242 -8.27 7.33 16.60
N LEU A 243 -8.32 7.35 17.93
CA LEU A 243 -7.91 6.20 18.75
C LEU A 243 -8.71 4.95 18.42
N TRP A 244 -10.05 5.07 18.30
CA TRP A 244 -10.93 3.94 18.00
C TRP A 244 -10.53 3.23 16.70
N VAL A 245 -10.39 4.01 15.62
CA VAL A 245 -10.00 3.50 14.31
C VAL A 245 -8.59 2.89 14.38
N ASN A 246 -7.65 3.56 15.04
CA ASN A 246 -6.29 3.08 15.22
C ASN A 246 -6.23 1.73 15.98
N LEU A 247 -7.01 1.58 17.05
CA LEU A 247 -7.09 0.34 17.82
C LEU A 247 -7.69 -0.80 17.00
N ALA A 248 -8.70 -0.53 16.16
CA ALA A 248 -9.28 -1.52 15.28
C ALA A 248 -8.27 -2.01 14.21
N TYR A 249 -7.56 -1.11 13.53
CA TYR A 249 -6.47 -1.49 12.61
C TYR A 249 -5.34 -2.22 13.34
N TRP A 250 -4.95 -1.75 14.53
CA TRP A 250 -3.92 -2.40 15.31
C TRP A 250 -4.33 -3.84 15.67
N ALA A 251 -5.56 -4.05 16.16
CA ALA A 251 -6.08 -5.37 16.48
C ALA A 251 -6.24 -6.26 15.23
N ALA A 252 -6.63 -5.68 14.09
CA ALA A 252 -6.81 -6.39 12.83
C ALA A 252 -5.50 -6.69 12.08
N ALA A 253 -4.36 -6.13 12.48
CA ALA A 253 -3.13 -6.23 11.69
C ALA A 253 -2.77 -7.67 11.22
N PRO A 254 -2.97 -8.74 12.01
CA PRO A 254 -2.72 -10.11 11.55
C PRO A 254 -3.61 -10.53 10.35
N SER A 255 -4.85 -10.04 10.26
CA SER A 255 -5.75 -10.37 9.14
C SER A 255 -5.33 -9.69 7.85
N PHE A 256 -4.85 -8.44 7.92
CA PHE A 256 -4.31 -7.72 6.77
C PHE A 256 -3.04 -8.35 6.21
N GLY A 257 -2.23 -8.99 7.07
CA GLY A 257 -1.02 -9.71 6.67
C GLY A 257 -1.25 -11.13 6.13
N ARG A 258 -2.50 -11.62 6.08
CA ARG A 258 -2.79 -12.93 5.49
C ARG A 258 -2.52 -12.87 3.97
N PRO A 259 -1.78 -13.85 3.41
CA PRO A 259 -1.59 -13.93 1.96
C PRO A 259 -2.94 -13.97 1.24
N GLU A 260 -3.06 -13.28 0.10
CA GLU A 260 -4.26 -13.43 -0.73
C GLU A 260 -4.32 -14.85 -1.31
N GLU A 261 -5.55 -15.36 -1.46
CA GLU A 261 -5.73 -16.66 -2.11
C GLU A 261 -5.41 -16.52 -3.60
N SER A 262 -4.44 -17.30 -4.09
CA SER A 262 -4.08 -17.29 -5.50
C SER A 262 -5.24 -17.80 -6.34
N VAL A 263 -5.75 -16.98 -7.26
CA VAL A 263 -6.77 -17.42 -8.22
C VAL A 263 -6.11 -18.30 -9.29
N PRO A 264 -6.49 -19.59 -9.42
CA PRO A 264 -5.90 -20.49 -10.41
C PRO A 264 -6.14 -19.98 -11.84
N SER A 265 -5.12 -20.08 -12.70
CA SER A 265 -5.25 -19.79 -14.12
C SER A 265 -5.34 -21.09 -14.92
N GLU A 266 -6.46 -21.28 -15.61
CA GLU A 266 -6.61 -22.40 -16.54
C GLU A 266 -5.67 -22.27 -17.75
N ALA A 267 -5.29 -21.05 -18.13
CA ALA A 267 -4.33 -20.82 -19.21
C ALA A 267 -2.91 -21.18 -18.79
N ALA A 268 -2.49 -20.84 -17.58
CA ALA A 268 -1.16 -21.21 -17.06
C ALA A 268 -1.02 -22.71 -16.79
N ALA A 269 -2.12 -23.40 -16.47
CA ALA A 269 -2.15 -24.86 -16.33
C ALA A 269 -2.22 -25.59 -17.69
N ASP A 270 -2.46 -24.89 -18.79
CA ASP A 270 -2.65 -25.49 -20.11
C ASP A 270 -1.32 -26.05 -20.67
N PRO A 271 -1.25 -27.32 -21.11
CA PRO A 271 -0.04 -27.87 -21.70
C PRO A 271 0.48 -27.09 -22.92
N ALA A 272 -0.39 -26.39 -23.65
CA ALA A 272 0.03 -25.53 -24.75
C ALA A 272 0.85 -24.32 -24.26
N TRP A 273 0.49 -23.75 -23.11
CA TRP A 273 1.28 -22.68 -22.49
C TRP A 273 2.67 -23.15 -22.09
N LEU A 274 2.79 -24.32 -21.45
CA LEU A 274 4.09 -24.87 -21.06
C LEU A 274 5.01 -25.06 -22.29
N ARG A 275 4.47 -25.62 -23.38
CA ARG A 275 5.21 -25.78 -24.65
C ARG A 275 5.62 -24.45 -25.28
N LEU A 276 4.74 -23.43 -25.23
CA LEU A 276 5.02 -22.10 -25.74
C LEU A 276 6.17 -21.47 -24.94
N ARG A 277 6.03 -21.44 -23.61
CA ARG A 277 7.01 -20.88 -22.70
C ARG A 277 8.38 -21.53 -22.88
N ASP A 278 8.44 -22.87 -22.89
CA ASP A 278 9.71 -23.60 -23.04
C ASP A 278 10.37 -23.33 -24.41
N ALA A 279 9.58 -23.20 -25.49
CA ALA A 279 10.11 -22.81 -26.80
C ALA A 279 10.66 -21.38 -26.82
N VAL A 280 10.02 -20.45 -26.10
CA VAL A 280 10.53 -19.08 -25.95
C VAL A 280 11.79 -19.03 -25.09
N GLU A 281 11.89 -19.83 -24.03
CA GLU A 281 13.12 -19.95 -23.21
C GLU A 281 14.31 -20.45 -24.05
N GLU A 282 14.09 -21.44 -24.92
CA GLU A 282 15.13 -21.92 -25.83
C GLU A 282 15.51 -20.86 -26.88
N LEU A 283 14.53 -20.16 -27.43
CA LEU A 283 14.77 -19.12 -28.44
C LEU A 283 15.55 -17.93 -27.87
N ARG A 284 15.21 -17.47 -26.65
CA ARG A 284 15.73 -16.21 -26.11
C ARG A 284 17.23 -16.23 -25.85
N VAL A 285 17.79 -17.38 -25.47
CA VAL A 285 19.23 -17.52 -25.18
C VAL A 285 20.09 -17.52 -26.44
N LEU A 286 19.48 -17.62 -27.63
CA LEU A 286 20.15 -17.57 -28.92
C LEU A 286 20.18 -16.16 -29.52
N GLN A 287 19.51 -15.18 -28.89
CA GLN A 287 19.38 -13.83 -29.42
C GLN A 287 20.51 -12.90 -28.96
N GLU A 288 20.93 -12.04 -29.87
CA GLU A 288 21.81 -10.90 -29.60
C GLU A 288 21.04 -9.75 -28.94
N LYS A 289 21.77 -8.68 -28.56
CA LYS A 289 21.18 -7.53 -27.84
C LYS A 289 20.04 -6.82 -28.58
N ASP A 290 19.99 -6.90 -29.90
CA ASP A 290 18.94 -6.30 -30.73
C ASP A 290 17.80 -7.29 -31.08
N GLY A 291 17.86 -8.51 -30.53
CA GLY A 291 16.90 -9.57 -30.77
C GLY A 291 17.16 -10.42 -32.02
N SER A 292 18.18 -10.09 -32.82
CA SER A 292 18.56 -10.92 -33.98
C SER A 292 19.27 -12.21 -33.56
N ILE A 293 19.36 -13.19 -34.46
CA ILE A 293 20.12 -14.43 -34.24
C ILE A 293 21.25 -14.52 -35.29
N PRO A 294 22.52 -14.64 -34.87
CA PRO A 294 23.67 -14.66 -35.77
C PRO A 294 23.59 -15.80 -36.81
N GLU A 295 24.04 -15.54 -38.05
CA GLU A 295 24.11 -16.60 -39.07
C GLU A 295 25.16 -17.67 -38.76
N GLU A 296 26.21 -17.30 -38.02
CA GLU A 296 27.30 -18.21 -37.69
C GLU A 296 26.87 -19.21 -36.60
N GLY A 297 26.91 -20.50 -36.93
CA GLY A 297 26.64 -21.58 -35.97
C GLY A 297 25.17 -21.81 -35.63
N ARG A 298 24.22 -21.09 -36.25
CA ARG A 298 22.78 -21.30 -36.00
C ARG A 298 22.25 -22.59 -36.63
N ASP A 299 21.43 -23.31 -35.88
CA ASP A 299 20.59 -24.39 -36.42
C ASP A 299 19.29 -23.80 -36.96
N GLU A 300 19.28 -23.44 -38.25
CA GLU A 300 18.12 -22.80 -38.88
C GLU A 300 16.87 -23.70 -38.85
N ALA A 301 17.04 -25.03 -38.91
CA ALA A 301 15.92 -25.96 -38.84
C ALA A 301 15.27 -25.92 -37.46
N ARG A 302 16.07 -25.93 -36.38
CA ARG A 302 15.57 -25.81 -35.01
C ARG A 302 14.90 -24.46 -34.75
N LEU A 303 15.48 -23.35 -35.23
CA LEU A 303 14.87 -22.02 -35.07
C LEU A 303 13.50 -21.91 -35.76
N ARG A 304 13.37 -22.46 -36.97
CA ARG A 304 12.07 -22.54 -37.67
C ARG A 304 11.07 -23.42 -36.92
N GLU A 305 11.53 -24.53 -36.38
CA GLU A 305 10.71 -25.42 -35.53
C GLU A 305 10.22 -24.69 -34.27
N LEU A 306 11.09 -23.95 -33.58
CA LEU A 306 10.73 -23.15 -32.41
C LEU A 306 9.68 -22.09 -32.75
N CYS A 307 9.86 -21.33 -33.84
CA CYS A 307 8.88 -20.35 -34.28
C CYS A 307 7.51 -20.99 -34.61
N GLU A 308 7.49 -22.14 -35.29
CA GLU A 308 6.23 -22.86 -35.55
C GLU A 308 5.63 -23.42 -34.27
N GLN A 309 6.44 -23.92 -33.33
CA GLN A 309 5.97 -24.43 -32.04
C GLN A 309 5.31 -23.32 -31.20
N ILE A 310 5.92 -22.12 -31.15
CA ILE A 310 5.35 -20.94 -30.49
C ILE A 310 4.01 -20.57 -31.15
N ALA A 311 3.97 -20.45 -32.48
CA ALA A 311 2.77 -20.09 -33.21
C ALA A 311 1.65 -21.13 -33.07
N ALA A 312 1.97 -22.42 -33.12
CA ALA A 312 1.01 -23.51 -32.98
C ALA A 312 0.44 -23.59 -31.55
N SER A 313 1.30 -23.41 -30.54
CA SER A 313 0.88 -23.43 -29.14
C SER A 313 0.04 -22.19 -28.79
N ALA A 314 0.35 -21.01 -29.35
CA ALA A 314 -0.50 -19.83 -29.22
C ALA A 314 -1.88 -20.05 -29.88
N ARG A 315 -1.93 -20.68 -31.07
CA ARG A 315 -3.19 -21.06 -31.72
C ARG A 315 -4.01 -22.07 -30.91
N GLU A 316 -3.36 -23.04 -30.28
CA GLU A 316 -4.01 -24.01 -29.38
C GLU A 316 -4.56 -23.34 -28.12
N LEU A 317 -3.89 -22.30 -27.61
CA LEU A 317 -4.37 -21.47 -26.50
C LEU A 317 -5.49 -20.50 -26.86
N ALA A 318 -5.77 -20.25 -28.15
CA ALA A 318 -6.77 -19.26 -28.58
C ALA A 318 -8.17 -19.41 -27.91
N PRO A 319 -8.68 -20.62 -27.61
CA PRO A 319 -9.94 -20.76 -26.86
C PRO A 319 -9.90 -20.18 -25.44
N ARG A 320 -8.72 -20.05 -24.83
CA ARG A 320 -8.51 -19.37 -23.53
C ARG A 320 -8.52 -17.84 -23.66
N PHE A 321 -8.18 -17.33 -24.83
CA PHE A 321 -8.06 -15.90 -25.13
C PHE A 321 -8.90 -15.49 -26.36
N PRO A 322 -10.23 -15.70 -26.34
CA PRO A 322 -11.06 -15.44 -27.52
C PRO A 322 -11.01 -13.98 -27.98
N HIS A 323 -10.79 -13.03 -27.06
CA HIS A 323 -10.61 -11.61 -27.33
C HIS A 323 -9.28 -11.26 -28.02
N GLN A 324 -8.33 -12.20 -28.10
CA GLN A 324 -7.02 -12.01 -28.71
C GLN A 324 -6.81 -12.83 -29.99
N ALA A 325 -7.89 -13.36 -30.60
CA ALA A 325 -7.79 -14.22 -31.78
C ALA A 325 -7.05 -13.56 -32.96
N GLU A 326 -7.31 -12.28 -33.23
CA GLU A 326 -6.61 -11.53 -34.29
C GLU A 326 -5.11 -11.38 -34.00
N TYR A 327 -4.76 -11.12 -32.73
CA TYR A 327 -3.38 -11.05 -32.26
C TYR A 327 -2.64 -12.38 -32.41
N ILE A 328 -3.27 -13.50 -32.05
CA ILE A 328 -2.66 -14.83 -32.15
C ILE A 328 -2.36 -15.19 -33.62
N GLU A 329 -3.25 -14.85 -34.55
CA GLU A 329 -3.00 -15.03 -35.99
C GLU A 329 -1.89 -14.12 -36.51
N ALA A 330 -1.87 -12.85 -36.10
CA ALA A 330 -0.82 -11.89 -36.45
C ALA A 330 0.56 -12.34 -35.93
N LEU A 331 0.62 -12.85 -34.69
CA LEU A 331 1.83 -13.42 -34.09
C LEU A 331 2.41 -14.56 -34.94
N GLY A 332 1.56 -15.47 -35.40
CA GLY A 332 1.98 -16.54 -36.30
C GLY A 332 2.48 -16.03 -37.66
N ALA A 333 1.97 -14.90 -38.16
CA ALA A 333 2.45 -14.28 -39.39
C ALA A 333 3.80 -13.57 -39.22
N ASP A 334 4.01 -12.87 -38.09
CA ASP A 334 5.27 -12.21 -37.76
C ASP A 334 6.40 -13.21 -37.48
N LEU A 335 6.13 -14.28 -36.73
CA LEU A 335 7.09 -15.37 -36.52
C LEU A 335 7.57 -16.00 -37.83
N ARG A 336 6.64 -16.28 -38.76
CA ARG A 336 6.99 -16.83 -40.08
C ARG A 336 7.80 -15.85 -40.92
N ALA A 337 7.40 -14.58 -40.95
CA ALA A 337 8.13 -13.55 -41.69
C ALA A 337 9.55 -13.32 -41.14
N TRP A 338 9.72 -13.35 -39.82
CA TRP A 338 11.03 -13.24 -39.19
C TRP A 338 11.95 -14.43 -39.53
N ALA A 339 11.40 -15.66 -39.50
CA ALA A 339 12.12 -16.86 -39.91
C ALA A 339 12.48 -16.84 -41.41
N ASP A 340 11.57 -16.43 -42.29
CA ASP A 340 11.81 -16.31 -43.74
C ASP A 340 12.79 -15.18 -44.08
N GLY A 341 12.83 -14.14 -43.26
CA GLY A 341 13.81 -13.05 -43.31
C GLY A 341 15.18 -13.39 -42.73
N GLY A 342 15.40 -14.64 -42.30
CA GLY A 342 16.70 -15.11 -41.81
C GLY A 342 17.05 -14.62 -40.40
N PHE A 343 16.06 -14.41 -39.53
CA PHE A 343 16.25 -14.07 -38.11
C PHE A 343 17.06 -12.78 -37.86
N GLY A 344 16.88 -11.76 -38.71
CA GLY A 344 17.44 -10.42 -38.49
C GLY A 344 16.82 -9.69 -37.29
N LYS A 345 16.94 -8.36 -37.19
CA LYS A 345 16.24 -7.62 -36.13
C LYS A 345 14.72 -7.88 -36.20
N PRO A 346 14.05 -8.32 -35.12
CA PRO A 346 12.64 -8.66 -35.16
C PRO A 346 11.76 -7.44 -35.47
N ASP A 347 10.75 -7.63 -36.32
CA ASP A 347 9.74 -6.63 -36.64
C ASP A 347 8.34 -7.24 -36.48
N PHE A 348 7.70 -6.95 -35.35
CA PHE A 348 6.43 -7.54 -34.94
C PHE A 348 5.25 -6.56 -35.03
N ILE A 349 5.35 -5.59 -35.94
CA ILE A 349 4.38 -4.49 -36.03
C ILE A 349 2.94 -4.99 -36.27
N ARG A 350 2.73 -6.09 -37.01
CA ARG A 350 1.38 -6.63 -37.26
C ARG A 350 0.75 -7.12 -35.97
N SER A 351 1.50 -7.84 -35.14
CA SER A 351 1.04 -8.26 -33.81
C SER A 351 0.76 -7.06 -32.90
N VAL A 352 1.63 -6.04 -32.90
CA VAL A 352 1.47 -4.87 -32.02
C VAL A 352 0.23 -4.04 -32.37
N GLU A 353 -0.10 -3.87 -33.66
CA GLU A 353 -1.27 -3.10 -34.11
C GLU A 353 -2.61 -3.69 -33.61
N VAL A 354 -2.69 -5.02 -33.51
CA VAL A 354 -3.92 -5.73 -33.12
C VAL A 354 -3.92 -6.20 -31.66
N TYR A 355 -2.82 -6.05 -30.93
CA TYR A 355 -2.76 -6.33 -29.50
C TYR A 355 -3.34 -5.15 -28.70
N ARG A 356 -4.61 -5.30 -28.27
CA ARG A 356 -5.43 -4.20 -27.72
C ARG A 356 -6.01 -4.53 -26.33
N PRO A 357 -5.18 -4.77 -25.30
CA PRO A 357 -5.66 -5.15 -23.97
C PRO A 357 -6.50 -4.06 -23.30
N GLU A 358 -6.33 -2.79 -23.67
CA GLU A 358 -7.09 -1.67 -23.11
C GLU A 358 -8.58 -1.72 -23.48
N GLN A 359 -8.94 -2.46 -24.53
CA GLN A 359 -10.33 -2.67 -24.93
C GLN A 359 -11.06 -3.70 -24.06
N GLU A 360 -10.32 -4.54 -23.33
CA GLU A 360 -10.85 -5.65 -22.53
C GLU A 360 -10.22 -5.64 -21.13
N ARG A 361 -10.77 -4.79 -20.26
CA ARG A 361 -10.34 -4.59 -18.87
C ARG A 361 -11.37 -5.13 -17.87
N ARG A 362 -12.03 -6.24 -18.19
CA ARG A 362 -12.94 -6.89 -17.23
C ARG A 362 -12.11 -7.45 -16.07
N ASP A 363 -12.58 -7.28 -14.84
CA ASP A 363 -11.88 -7.76 -13.65
C ASP A 363 -11.48 -9.23 -13.78
N GLY A 364 -10.19 -9.52 -13.53
CA GLY A 364 -9.61 -10.86 -13.59
C GLY A 364 -9.39 -11.42 -15.00
N ILE A 365 -9.62 -10.66 -16.08
CA ILE A 365 -9.37 -11.16 -17.44
C ILE A 365 -7.86 -11.42 -17.65
N GLU A 366 -7.55 -12.55 -18.29
CA GLU A 366 -6.17 -12.91 -18.62
C GLU A 366 -5.83 -12.57 -20.07
N HIS A 367 -4.58 -12.19 -20.33
CA HIS A 367 -4.03 -11.90 -21.66
C HIS A 367 -2.71 -12.65 -21.88
N LEU A 368 -2.56 -13.22 -23.07
CA LEU A 368 -1.29 -13.78 -23.56
C LEU A 368 -0.45 -12.66 -24.20
N VAL A 369 0.79 -12.50 -23.72
CA VAL A 369 1.76 -11.52 -24.24
C VAL A 369 2.97 -12.27 -24.78
N VAL A 370 3.27 -12.15 -26.07
CA VAL A 370 4.42 -12.83 -26.70
C VAL A 370 5.05 -11.88 -27.70
N PHE A 371 6.16 -11.27 -27.32
CA PHE A 371 6.88 -10.32 -28.19
C PHE A 371 8.40 -10.39 -27.95
N PRO A 372 9.21 -10.04 -28.97
CA PRO A 372 10.57 -9.57 -28.74
C PRO A 372 10.51 -8.21 -28.05
N MET A 373 10.98 -8.12 -26.80
CA MET A 373 10.85 -6.90 -26.00
C MET A 373 12.08 -6.57 -25.17
N TYR A 374 12.35 -5.27 -25.03
CA TYR A 374 13.25 -4.72 -24.02
C TYR A 374 12.54 -4.69 -22.66
N LYS A 375 13.27 -4.93 -21.58
CA LYS A 375 12.73 -4.94 -20.22
C LYS A 375 13.36 -3.80 -19.42
N GLN A 376 12.55 -2.85 -18.98
CA GLN A 376 13.03 -1.77 -18.11
C GLN A 376 13.48 -2.37 -16.78
N ASN A 377 14.64 -1.98 -16.25
CA ASN A 377 15.20 -2.54 -15.01
C ASN A 377 15.34 -4.08 -14.99
N GLY A 378 15.38 -4.73 -16.16
CA GLY A 378 15.59 -6.17 -16.32
C GLY A 378 16.88 -6.50 -17.07
N PRO A 379 17.07 -7.78 -17.44
CA PRO A 379 18.20 -8.20 -18.27
C PRO A 379 18.33 -7.34 -19.53
N PRO A 380 19.53 -6.86 -19.88
CA PRO A 380 19.71 -5.92 -20.98
C PRO A 380 19.47 -6.58 -22.34
N GLY A 381 19.03 -5.77 -23.30
CA GLY A 381 18.78 -6.19 -24.68
C GLY A 381 17.31 -6.53 -24.95
N THR A 382 17.01 -6.70 -26.23
CA THR A 382 15.72 -7.13 -26.75
C THR A 382 15.76 -8.63 -26.98
N CYS A 383 14.84 -9.37 -26.37
CA CYS A 383 14.66 -10.80 -26.63
C CYS A 383 13.20 -11.19 -26.48
N PHE A 384 12.83 -12.36 -27.01
CA PHE A 384 11.49 -12.89 -26.88
C PHE A 384 11.15 -13.19 -25.44
N GLU A 385 9.96 -12.76 -25.04
CA GLU A 385 9.32 -13.11 -23.79
C GLU A 385 7.92 -13.60 -24.05
N ALA A 386 7.45 -14.48 -23.18
CA ALA A 386 6.06 -14.91 -23.12
C ALA A 386 5.53 -14.74 -21.70
N LEU A 387 4.38 -14.09 -21.56
CA LEU A 387 3.69 -13.84 -20.29
C LEU A 387 2.22 -14.24 -20.41
N ILE A 388 1.66 -14.73 -19.31
CA ILE A 388 0.24 -14.63 -19.03
C ILE A 388 0.11 -13.57 -17.96
N VAL A 389 -0.66 -12.53 -18.26
CA VAL A 389 -0.98 -11.45 -17.32
C VAL A 389 -2.46 -11.45 -17.00
N ARG A 390 -2.82 -11.02 -15.80
CA ARG A 390 -4.20 -10.83 -15.36
C ARG A 390 -4.46 -9.34 -15.10
N VAL A 391 -5.63 -8.83 -15.48
CA VAL A 391 -6.01 -7.43 -15.25
C VAL A 391 -6.95 -7.34 -14.06
N PRO A 392 -6.50 -6.82 -12.90
CA PRO A 392 -7.39 -6.42 -11.83
C PRO A 392 -8.13 -5.14 -12.24
N TRP A 393 -9.46 -5.19 -12.24
CA TRP A 393 -10.31 -4.04 -12.58
C TRP A 393 -11.59 -4.04 -11.73
N PRO A 394 -11.45 -3.95 -10.39
CA PRO A 394 -12.59 -3.92 -9.50
C PRO A 394 -13.50 -2.73 -9.82
N GLN A 395 -14.76 -2.81 -9.36
CA GLN A 395 -15.79 -1.82 -9.69
C GLN A 395 -15.38 -0.38 -9.32
N TRP A 396 -14.67 -0.20 -8.21
CA TRP A 396 -14.16 1.12 -7.81
C TRP A 396 -13.16 1.70 -8.82
N THR A 397 -12.35 0.87 -9.51
CA THR A 397 -11.42 1.34 -10.55
C THR A 397 -12.19 1.91 -11.74
N ALA A 398 -13.26 1.23 -12.16
CA ALA A 398 -14.14 1.70 -13.23
C ALA A 398 -14.89 2.99 -12.86
N GLU A 399 -15.21 3.20 -11.58
CA GLU A 399 -15.78 4.46 -11.09
C GLU A 399 -14.75 5.57 -11.03
N LEU A 400 -13.54 5.28 -10.54
CA LEU A 400 -12.45 6.23 -10.46
C LEU A 400 -12.03 6.73 -11.85
N GLU A 401 -11.96 5.85 -12.85
CA GLU A 401 -11.64 6.23 -14.23
C GLU A 401 -12.66 7.22 -14.84
N GLN A 402 -13.92 7.24 -14.38
CA GLN A 402 -14.90 8.20 -14.89
C GLN A 402 -14.52 9.65 -14.56
N GLU A 403 -13.83 9.87 -13.43
CA GLU A 403 -13.28 11.18 -13.05
C GLU A 403 -11.83 11.35 -13.56
N TYR A 404 -11.02 10.30 -13.45
CA TYR A 404 -9.62 10.26 -13.84
C TYR A 404 -9.43 9.43 -15.11
N ASP A 405 -9.95 9.96 -16.21
CA ASP A 405 -10.00 9.24 -17.48
C ASP A 405 -8.62 8.92 -18.06
N ASN A 406 -8.35 7.63 -18.23
CA ASN A 406 -7.10 7.12 -18.78
C ASN A 406 -7.36 5.84 -19.60
N ALA A 407 -7.87 6.03 -20.82
CA ALA A 407 -8.27 4.93 -21.70
C ALA A 407 -7.14 3.96 -22.10
N LYS A 408 -5.87 4.31 -21.84
CA LYS A 408 -4.71 3.45 -22.15
C LYS A 408 -4.26 2.62 -20.96
N PHE A 409 -4.67 2.98 -19.74
CA PHE A 409 -4.18 2.34 -18.52
C PHE A 409 -4.72 0.91 -18.41
N VAL A 410 -3.80 -0.02 -18.17
CA VAL A 410 -4.09 -1.43 -17.91
C VAL A 410 -3.19 -1.89 -16.75
N PRO A 411 -3.71 -1.99 -15.51
CA PRO A 411 -2.99 -2.63 -14.43
C PRO A 411 -2.91 -4.13 -14.74
N ILE A 412 -1.75 -4.73 -14.48
CA ILE A 412 -1.50 -6.13 -14.74
C ILE A 412 -0.83 -6.80 -13.54
N GLU A 413 -1.13 -8.08 -13.35
CA GLU A 413 -0.45 -9.01 -12.45
C GLU A 413 0.19 -10.11 -13.29
N LEU A 414 1.33 -10.65 -12.86
CA LEU A 414 1.94 -11.79 -13.53
C LEU A 414 1.34 -13.11 -13.04
N VAL A 415 0.77 -13.86 -13.97
CA VAL A 415 0.25 -15.20 -13.70
C VAL A 415 1.34 -16.26 -13.95
N ASP A 416 1.96 -16.23 -15.13
CA ASP A 416 3.14 -17.03 -15.44
C ASP A 416 3.98 -16.35 -16.53
N TYR A 417 5.29 -16.61 -16.58
CA TYR A 417 6.19 -15.85 -17.44
C TYR A 417 7.53 -16.54 -17.73
N THR A 418 8.20 -16.09 -18.79
CA THR A 418 9.58 -16.46 -19.14
C THR A 418 10.62 -15.71 -18.28
N SER A 419 11.81 -16.29 -18.16
CA SER A 419 12.91 -15.88 -17.28
C SER A 419 13.37 -14.43 -17.42
N GLY A 420 13.11 -13.77 -18.56
CA GLY A 420 13.40 -12.34 -18.72
C GLY A 420 12.57 -11.45 -17.81
N TYR A 421 11.36 -11.89 -17.47
CA TYR A 421 10.53 -11.22 -16.49
C TYR A 421 10.83 -11.67 -15.06
N ASP A 422 11.70 -12.63 -14.76
CA ASP A 422 12.22 -12.84 -13.40
C ASP A 422 13.24 -11.71 -13.05
N SER A 423 12.74 -10.48 -13.05
CA SER A 423 13.45 -9.20 -13.02
C SER A 423 12.65 -8.15 -12.24
N GLU A 424 13.24 -6.97 -12.05
CA GLU A 424 12.55 -5.81 -11.45
C GLU A 424 11.80 -4.98 -12.51
N CYS A 425 11.55 -5.55 -13.70
CA CYS A 425 10.71 -4.92 -14.71
C CYS A 425 9.28 -4.79 -14.21
N ALA A 426 8.76 -3.58 -14.30
CA ALA A 426 7.46 -3.17 -13.75
C ALA A 426 6.44 -2.78 -14.82
N VAL A 427 6.80 -2.83 -16.11
CA VAL A 427 5.94 -2.35 -17.19
C VAL A 427 5.93 -3.28 -18.40
N VAL A 428 4.84 -3.24 -19.14
CA VAL A 428 4.66 -3.82 -20.48
C VAL A 428 4.09 -2.72 -21.36
N PHE A 429 4.95 -2.03 -22.12
CA PHE A 429 4.53 -0.92 -23.00
C PHE A 429 4.81 -1.26 -24.47
N PRO A 430 3.96 -0.82 -25.42
CA PRO A 430 4.22 -1.00 -26.84
C PRO A 430 5.60 -0.52 -27.27
N GLU A 431 6.10 0.58 -26.70
CA GLU A 431 7.42 1.14 -26.97
C GLU A 431 8.60 0.20 -26.65
N THR A 432 8.39 -0.84 -25.82
CA THR A 432 9.44 -1.80 -25.52
C THR A 432 9.50 -2.95 -26.52
N PHE A 433 8.51 -3.09 -27.39
CA PHE A 433 8.43 -4.15 -28.39
C PHE A 433 9.31 -3.85 -29.61
N SER A 434 9.89 -4.90 -30.20
CA SER A 434 10.73 -4.76 -31.39
C SER A 434 9.89 -4.62 -32.64
N THR A 435 9.96 -3.44 -33.25
CA THR A 435 9.33 -3.10 -34.52
C THR A 435 10.31 -2.31 -35.39
N ALA A 436 10.11 -2.33 -36.71
CA ALA A 436 10.92 -1.56 -37.65
C ALA A 436 10.65 -0.04 -37.52
N GLU A 437 9.38 0.32 -37.31
CA GLU A 437 8.92 1.68 -37.07
C GLU A 437 8.37 1.82 -35.65
N ARG A 438 8.21 3.06 -35.14
CA ARG A 438 7.68 3.26 -33.78
C ARG A 438 6.24 2.72 -33.70
N PRO A 439 5.93 1.83 -32.74
CA PRO A 439 4.60 1.25 -32.65
C PRO A 439 3.57 2.27 -32.15
N PRO A 440 2.28 2.03 -32.41
CA PRO A 440 1.21 2.81 -31.80
C PRO A 440 1.16 2.58 -30.28
N ALA A 441 1.05 3.65 -29.51
CA ALA A 441 0.91 3.59 -28.05
C ALA A 441 -0.56 3.40 -27.64
N HIS A 442 -1.10 2.19 -27.83
CA HIS A 442 -2.51 1.88 -27.54
C HIS A 442 -2.81 1.66 -26.05
N PHE A 443 -1.86 1.10 -25.30
CA PHE A 443 -2.02 0.77 -23.88
C PHE A 443 -0.73 1.05 -23.10
N GLY A 444 -0.85 1.12 -21.77
CA GLY A 444 0.26 1.10 -20.82
C GLY A 444 -0.01 0.03 -19.77
N GLY A 445 0.71 -1.10 -19.86
CA GLY A 445 0.64 -2.18 -18.88
C GLY A 445 1.56 -1.90 -17.69
N ILE A 446 1.04 -1.81 -16.47
CA ILE A 446 1.82 -1.57 -15.25
C ILE A 446 1.63 -2.74 -14.28
N LEU A 447 2.74 -3.32 -13.82
CA LEU A 447 2.80 -4.50 -12.94
C LEU A 447 2.53 -4.11 -11.49
N CYS A 448 1.25 -3.92 -11.18
CA CYS A 448 0.78 -3.46 -9.88
C CYS A 448 1.09 -4.44 -8.74
N ASP A 449 1.13 -5.75 -9.01
CA ASP A 449 1.55 -6.79 -8.06
C ASP A 449 3.02 -6.63 -7.64
N ARG A 450 3.89 -6.31 -8.60
CA ARG A 450 5.33 -6.13 -8.35
C ARG A 450 5.66 -4.86 -7.61
N GLU A 451 5.08 -3.74 -8.04
CA GLU A 451 5.31 -2.49 -7.33
C GLU A 451 4.77 -2.58 -5.89
N ALA A 452 3.60 -3.20 -5.70
CA ALA A 452 3.06 -3.47 -4.37
C ALA A 452 3.93 -4.42 -3.52
N GLU A 453 4.46 -5.50 -4.09
CA GLU A 453 5.42 -6.38 -3.39
C GLU A 453 6.66 -5.60 -2.96
N ARG A 454 7.28 -4.88 -3.91
CA ARG A 454 8.54 -4.18 -3.68
C ARG A 454 8.36 -3.06 -2.65
N PHE A 455 7.22 -2.37 -2.70
CA PHE A 455 6.80 -1.41 -1.70
C PHE A 455 6.78 -2.03 -0.31
N ARG A 456 6.00 -3.10 -0.11
CA ARG A 456 5.87 -3.74 1.21
C ARG A 456 7.21 -4.21 1.75
N ARG A 457 8.01 -4.88 0.91
CA ARG A 457 9.33 -5.41 1.28
C ARG A 457 10.30 -4.31 1.69
N ILE A 458 10.46 -3.27 0.87
CA ILE A 458 11.50 -2.25 1.07
C ILE A 458 11.04 -1.18 2.06
N CYS A 459 9.81 -0.67 1.91
CA CYS A 459 9.28 0.36 2.80
C CYS A 459 8.95 -0.20 4.19
N GLY A 460 8.59 -1.49 4.29
CA GLY A 460 8.46 -2.19 5.58
C GLY A 460 9.79 -2.26 6.32
N ALA A 461 10.85 -2.70 5.64
CA ALA A 461 12.20 -2.70 6.22
C ALA A 461 12.69 -1.29 6.58
N ALA A 462 12.37 -0.28 5.76
CA ALA A 462 12.68 1.11 6.08
C ALA A 462 11.95 1.59 7.34
N ALA A 463 10.65 1.27 7.48
CA ALA A 463 9.86 1.63 8.65
C ALA A 463 10.44 1.06 9.95
N GLU A 464 10.91 -0.19 9.91
CA GLU A 464 11.58 -0.83 11.05
C GLU A 464 12.94 -0.19 11.37
N VAL A 465 13.81 -0.01 10.36
CA VAL A 465 15.15 0.57 10.52
C VAL A 465 15.08 2.00 11.06
N LEU A 466 14.09 2.76 10.61
CA LEU A 466 13.89 4.17 10.96
C LEU A 466 13.02 4.36 12.20
N LYS A 467 12.46 3.28 12.76
CA LYS A 467 11.53 3.31 13.89
C LYS A 467 10.42 4.35 13.70
N LEU A 468 9.76 4.31 12.54
CA LEU A 468 8.71 5.26 12.20
C LEU A 468 7.58 5.25 13.24
N ASN A 469 7.02 6.42 13.55
CA ASN A 469 5.76 6.57 14.28
C ASN A 469 4.58 6.16 13.39
N LEU A 470 4.51 4.88 13.04
CA LEU A 470 3.70 4.36 11.97
C LEU A 470 2.21 4.32 12.37
N PRO A 471 1.30 4.98 11.61
CA PRO A 471 -0.13 4.82 11.77
C PRO A 471 -0.52 3.33 11.61
N PRO A 472 -1.44 2.78 12.43
CA PRO A 472 -1.83 1.38 12.31
C PRO A 472 -2.38 0.97 10.94
N ASP A 473 -3.10 1.86 10.27
CA ASP A 473 -3.59 1.64 8.90
C ASP A 473 -2.46 1.61 7.86
N ALA A 474 -1.44 2.46 7.99
CA ALA A 474 -0.23 2.41 7.18
C ALA A 474 0.57 1.10 7.43
N ALA A 475 0.57 0.59 8.66
CA ALA A 475 1.17 -0.71 8.96
C ALA A 475 0.41 -1.86 8.29
N CYS A 476 -0.93 -1.80 8.28
CA CYS A 476 -1.77 -2.75 7.54
C CYS A 476 -1.48 -2.70 6.02
N LEU A 477 -1.29 -1.50 5.45
CA LEU A 477 -0.89 -1.33 4.05
C LEU A 477 0.45 -2.01 3.73
N LEU A 478 1.45 -1.84 4.61
CA LEU A 478 2.77 -2.47 4.45
C LEU A 478 2.72 -4.00 4.59
N ALA A 479 1.70 -4.56 5.23
CA ALA A 479 1.53 -6.00 5.38
C ALA A 479 0.65 -6.62 4.26
N SER A 480 -0.33 -5.88 3.74
CA SER A 480 -1.39 -6.42 2.89
C SER A 480 -1.09 -6.36 1.41
N GLU A 481 -0.98 -7.54 0.77
CA GLU A 481 -0.82 -7.68 -0.68
C GLU A 481 -1.95 -6.99 -1.45
N GLY A 482 -3.20 -7.28 -1.09
CA GLY A 482 -4.36 -6.70 -1.74
C GLY A 482 -4.48 -5.18 -1.58
N LEU A 483 -4.29 -4.68 -0.36
CA LEU A 483 -4.44 -3.26 -0.08
C LEU A 483 -3.35 -2.43 -0.77
N SER A 484 -2.11 -2.93 -0.77
CA SER A 484 -1.01 -2.27 -1.48
C SER A 484 -1.20 -2.32 -2.99
N ARG A 485 -1.61 -3.46 -3.56
CA ARG A 485 -1.94 -3.56 -5.00
C ARG A 485 -3.03 -2.56 -5.39
N ASP A 486 -4.13 -2.52 -4.64
CA ASP A 486 -5.24 -1.61 -4.93
C ASP A 486 -4.80 -0.14 -4.85
N ALA A 487 -3.94 0.20 -3.88
CA ALA A 487 -3.36 1.54 -3.77
C ALA A 487 -2.50 1.90 -5.01
N TYR A 488 -1.70 0.97 -5.54
CA TYR A 488 -0.95 1.19 -6.78
C TYR A 488 -1.86 1.36 -8.00
N ILE A 489 -2.92 0.57 -8.13
CA ILE A 489 -3.88 0.72 -9.23
C ILE A 489 -4.49 2.12 -9.23
N ALA A 490 -4.89 2.62 -8.05
CA ALA A 490 -5.45 3.97 -7.91
C ALA A 490 -4.39 5.05 -8.16
N TRP A 491 -3.18 4.88 -7.62
CA TRP A 491 -2.05 5.79 -7.85
C TRP A 491 -1.73 5.90 -9.34
N ASP A 492 -1.42 4.79 -10.00
CA ASP A 492 -0.99 4.76 -11.40
C ASP A 492 -2.06 5.35 -12.34
N LEU A 493 -3.34 5.05 -12.09
CA LEU A 493 -4.45 5.59 -12.88
C LEU A 493 -4.44 7.14 -12.88
N ILE A 494 -4.31 7.74 -11.70
CA ILE A 494 -4.33 9.19 -11.50
C ILE A 494 -3.00 9.83 -11.96
N HIS A 495 -1.87 9.18 -11.68
CA HIS A 495 -0.53 9.62 -12.06
C HIS A 495 -0.36 9.70 -13.57
N ASP A 496 -0.64 8.62 -14.28
CA ASP A 496 -0.48 8.55 -15.73
C ASP A 496 -1.39 9.55 -16.45
N ARG A 497 -2.58 9.80 -15.91
CA ARG A 497 -3.45 10.86 -16.43
C ARG A 497 -2.79 12.24 -16.29
N THR A 498 -2.11 12.48 -15.18
CA THR A 498 -1.49 13.78 -14.85
C THR A 498 -0.33 14.15 -15.77
N HIS A 499 0.31 13.16 -16.41
CA HIS A 499 1.26 13.39 -17.49
C HIS A 499 0.63 14.06 -18.72
N MET A 500 -0.65 13.78 -18.98
CA MET A 500 -1.32 14.18 -20.23
C MET A 500 -2.37 15.28 -20.06
N ARG A 501 -2.84 15.53 -18.83
CA ARG A 501 -3.97 16.42 -18.53
C ARG A 501 -3.71 17.26 -17.27
N GLY A 502 -4.37 18.41 -17.20
CA GLY A 502 -4.27 19.35 -16.08
C GLY A 502 -3.69 20.70 -16.50
N ASP A 503 -3.43 21.57 -15.52
CA ASP A 503 -2.70 22.82 -15.76
C ASP A 503 -1.22 22.50 -15.97
N LEU A 504 -0.66 23.04 -17.06
CA LEU A 504 0.75 22.87 -17.46
C LEU A 504 1.17 21.39 -17.58
N PRO A 505 0.41 20.55 -18.31
CA PRO A 505 0.82 19.17 -18.52
C PRO A 505 2.15 19.20 -19.26
N PHE A 506 3.08 18.31 -18.90
CA PHE A 506 4.41 18.31 -19.48
C PHE A 506 4.30 18.21 -20.99
N ASP A 507 4.75 19.27 -21.63
CA ASP A 507 4.39 19.57 -23.00
C ASP A 507 4.77 18.37 -23.92
N PRO A 508 3.84 17.85 -24.76
CA PRO A 508 4.17 16.84 -25.77
C PRO A 508 5.29 17.29 -26.74
N PHE A 509 5.61 18.60 -26.84
CA PHE A 509 6.78 19.13 -27.54
C PHE A 509 8.10 19.01 -26.74
N MET A 510 8.03 18.91 -25.39
CA MET A 510 9.18 18.78 -24.48
C MET A 510 9.61 17.32 -24.25
N ILE A 511 8.68 16.35 -24.25
CA ILE A 511 8.95 14.91 -24.08
C ILE A 511 9.95 14.37 -25.12
N ARG A 512 9.99 14.98 -26.32
CA ARG A 512 10.87 14.54 -27.42
C ARG A 512 12.25 15.19 -27.43
N GLN A 513 12.56 16.02 -26.44
CA GLN A 513 13.79 16.79 -26.41
C GLN A 513 14.67 16.39 -25.22
N ARG A 514 15.92 16.07 -25.52
CA ARG A 514 16.97 15.82 -24.52
C ARG A 514 17.04 16.99 -23.52
N SER A 515 16.79 16.70 -22.26
CA SER A 515 16.80 17.65 -21.13
C SER A 515 17.68 17.12 -20.00
N PRO A 516 18.15 17.98 -19.08
CA PRO A 516 18.80 17.55 -17.86
C PRO A 516 17.88 16.69 -16.98
N TYR A 517 18.45 15.73 -16.24
CA TYR A 517 17.62 14.73 -15.56
C TYR A 517 16.78 15.27 -14.40
N TRP A 518 17.14 16.43 -13.82
CA TRP A 518 16.29 17.10 -12.83
C TRP A 518 14.97 17.61 -13.41
N MET A 519 14.88 17.81 -14.73
CA MET A 519 13.59 18.13 -15.37
C MET A 519 12.65 16.92 -15.38
N TYR A 520 13.17 15.72 -15.69
CA TYR A 520 12.39 14.48 -15.58
C TYR A 520 12.02 14.20 -14.12
N SER A 521 12.94 14.49 -13.19
CA SER A 521 12.71 14.33 -11.75
C SER A 521 11.55 15.19 -11.25
N LEU A 522 11.55 16.47 -11.61
CA LEU A 522 10.48 17.40 -11.22
C LEU A 522 9.17 17.08 -11.91
N GLU A 523 9.19 16.49 -13.11
CA GLU A 523 7.97 16.06 -13.78
C GLU A 523 7.31 14.86 -13.10
N GLU A 524 8.06 13.78 -12.87
CA GLU A 524 7.50 12.62 -12.16
C GLU A 524 7.07 13.00 -10.73
N LEU A 525 7.85 13.84 -10.05
CA LEU A 525 7.48 14.35 -8.74
C LEU A 525 6.21 15.24 -8.81
N ARG A 526 6.06 16.09 -9.83
CA ARG A 526 4.84 16.91 -10.01
C ARG A 526 3.60 16.02 -10.15
N CYS A 527 3.68 14.96 -10.95
CA CYS A 527 2.61 14.00 -11.12
C CYS A 527 2.24 13.35 -9.78
N ASP A 528 3.22 12.86 -9.01
CA ASP A 528 2.96 12.26 -7.70
C ASP A 528 2.41 13.24 -6.66
N LEU A 529 2.94 14.46 -6.60
CA LEU A 529 2.44 15.51 -5.70
C LEU A 529 0.99 15.89 -6.05
N THR A 530 0.65 15.85 -7.34
CA THR A 530 -0.72 16.07 -7.80
C THR A 530 -1.61 14.90 -7.42
N THR A 531 -1.19 13.66 -7.67
CA THR A 531 -1.91 12.45 -7.28
C THR A 531 -2.14 12.39 -5.77
N PHE A 532 -1.14 12.75 -4.97
CA PHE A 532 -1.28 12.87 -3.52
C PHE A 532 -2.38 13.88 -3.14
N GLY A 533 -2.40 15.05 -3.77
CA GLY A 533 -3.43 16.06 -3.54
C GLY A 533 -4.84 15.59 -3.93
N GLU A 534 -4.98 14.88 -5.05
CA GLU A 534 -6.25 14.26 -5.45
C GLU A 534 -6.66 13.14 -4.49
N ALA A 535 -5.72 12.37 -3.97
CA ALA A 535 -5.97 11.35 -2.96
C ALA A 535 -6.45 11.94 -1.63
N VAL A 536 -5.91 13.09 -1.19
CA VAL A 536 -6.43 13.83 -0.02
C VAL A 536 -7.89 14.26 -0.24
N LYS A 537 -8.21 14.78 -1.44
CA LYS A 537 -9.58 15.15 -1.80
C LYS A 537 -10.52 13.94 -1.80
N LEU A 538 -10.12 12.84 -2.43
CA LEU A 538 -10.90 11.61 -2.51
C LEU A 538 -11.16 10.99 -1.14
N GLU A 539 -10.17 11.02 -0.23
CA GLU A 539 -10.36 10.57 1.15
C GLU A 539 -11.47 11.40 1.84
N ALA A 540 -11.43 12.73 1.71
CA ALA A 540 -12.44 13.61 2.28
C ALA A 540 -13.85 13.42 1.67
N GLU A 541 -13.91 12.88 0.44
CA GLU A 541 -15.15 12.51 -0.24
C GLU A 541 -15.62 11.07 0.08
N GLY A 542 -14.94 10.38 1.00
CA GLY A 542 -15.33 9.05 1.51
C GLY A 542 -14.75 7.87 0.74
N PHE A 543 -13.71 8.07 -0.09
CA PHE A 543 -12.97 6.97 -0.70
C PHE A 543 -11.80 6.53 0.18
N ALA A 544 -12.02 5.50 1.00
CA ALA A 544 -11.07 5.05 2.03
C ALA A 544 -9.69 4.69 1.46
N LEU A 545 -9.67 4.03 0.29
CA LEU A 545 -8.43 3.60 -0.37
C LEU A 545 -7.49 4.76 -0.70
N ALA A 546 -8.00 5.98 -0.91
CA ALA A 546 -7.15 7.12 -1.23
C ALA A 546 -6.18 7.50 -0.09
N ARG A 547 -6.50 7.18 1.15
CA ARG A 547 -5.54 7.34 2.26
C ARG A 547 -4.30 6.46 2.07
N HIS A 548 -4.50 5.24 1.55
CA HIS A 548 -3.41 4.32 1.25
C HIS A 548 -2.58 4.76 0.04
N VAL A 549 -3.19 5.43 -0.94
CA VAL A 549 -2.46 6.09 -2.04
C VAL A 549 -1.50 7.15 -1.51
N GLN A 550 -1.95 7.97 -0.55
CA GLN A 550 -1.08 8.99 0.09
C GLN A 550 0.14 8.33 0.76
N TYR A 551 -0.06 7.25 1.52
CA TYR A 551 1.03 6.51 2.16
C TYR A 551 1.96 5.85 1.14
N ALA A 552 1.42 5.25 0.08
CA ALA A 552 2.20 4.59 -0.96
C ALA A 552 3.18 5.56 -1.64
N ILE A 553 2.66 6.71 -2.10
CA ILE A 553 3.46 7.80 -2.70
C ILE A 553 4.55 8.25 -1.74
N LEU A 554 4.16 8.54 -0.49
CA LEU A 554 5.09 9.05 0.51
C LEU A 554 6.24 8.06 0.75
N PHE A 555 5.95 6.82 1.09
CA PHE A 555 6.99 5.86 1.47
C PHE A 555 7.91 5.50 0.32
N ASP A 556 7.39 5.37 -0.90
CA ASP A 556 8.24 5.14 -2.06
C ASP A 556 9.19 6.30 -2.34
N ARG A 557 8.65 7.53 -2.38
CA ARG A 557 9.45 8.74 -2.62
C ARG A 557 10.44 8.96 -1.49
N LEU A 558 10.09 8.67 -0.23
CA LEU A 558 11.01 8.88 0.88
C LEU A 558 12.06 7.77 1.02
N PHE A 559 11.73 6.49 0.75
CA PHE A 559 12.59 5.37 1.14
C PHE A 559 13.09 4.53 -0.02
N ARG A 560 12.22 4.13 -0.95
CA ARG A 560 12.58 3.19 -2.02
C ARG A 560 13.24 3.87 -3.21
N PHE A 561 12.62 4.89 -3.79
CA PHE A 561 13.11 5.54 -5.02
C PHE A 561 14.50 6.18 -4.88
N PRO A 562 14.85 6.89 -3.78
CA PRO A 562 16.19 7.44 -3.59
C PRO A 562 17.32 6.41 -3.66
N LEU A 563 17.02 5.15 -3.33
CA LEU A 563 17.97 4.05 -3.18
C LEU A 563 17.85 2.98 -4.28
N THR A 564 16.88 3.10 -5.19
CA THR A 564 16.66 2.14 -6.28
C THR A 564 17.53 2.48 -7.48
N GLY A 565 18.24 1.48 -8.02
CA GLY A 565 19.05 1.62 -9.25
C GLY A 565 20.38 2.35 -9.04
N GLY A 566 21.09 2.60 -10.15
CA GLY A 566 22.37 3.32 -10.13
C GLY A 566 22.21 4.82 -9.85
N ARG A 567 23.33 5.52 -9.59
CA ARG A 567 23.37 6.98 -9.38
C ARG A 567 23.59 7.79 -10.66
N VAL A 568 23.58 7.16 -11.82
CA VAL A 568 23.79 7.83 -13.11
C VAL A 568 22.47 8.40 -13.60
N ARG A 569 22.29 9.71 -13.40
CA ARG A 569 21.15 10.53 -13.85
C ARG A 569 19.80 9.96 -13.40
N ASN A 570 19.77 9.44 -12.18
CA ASN A 570 18.59 8.84 -11.56
C ASN A 570 17.58 9.92 -11.15
N TYR A 571 16.57 10.12 -11.99
CA TYR A 571 15.58 11.18 -11.83
C TYR A 571 14.55 10.86 -10.74
N ASP A 572 14.13 9.60 -10.60
CA ASP A 572 13.20 9.20 -9.54
C ASP A 572 13.84 9.35 -8.16
N GLY A 573 15.10 8.93 -8.04
CA GLY A 573 15.86 9.08 -6.81
C GLY A 573 16.09 10.54 -6.42
N LEU A 574 16.22 11.46 -7.38
CA LEU A 574 16.30 12.89 -7.08
C LEU A 574 14.94 13.45 -6.60
N GLY A 575 13.83 13.01 -7.18
CA GLY A 575 12.50 13.49 -6.82
C GLY A 575 12.17 13.12 -5.37
N GLY A 576 12.50 11.89 -4.99
CA GLY A 576 12.37 11.42 -3.61
C GLY A 576 13.24 12.18 -2.61
N GLN A 577 14.51 12.44 -2.97
CA GLN A 577 15.41 13.25 -2.14
C GLN A 577 14.89 14.67 -1.94
N LEU A 578 14.32 15.28 -2.97
CA LEU A 578 13.74 16.62 -2.89
C LEU A 578 12.55 16.65 -1.93
N LEU A 579 11.63 15.69 -2.04
CA LEU A 579 10.49 15.58 -1.11
C LEU A 579 10.96 15.41 0.34
N PHE A 580 11.88 14.48 0.60
CA PHE A 580 12.42 14.26 1.94
C PHE A 580 13.09 15.52 2.49
N ALA A 581 13.98 16.14 1.71
CA ALA A 581 14.72 17.32 2.13
C ALA A 581 13.79 18.51 2.40
N TYR A 582 12.75 18.69 1.57
CA TYR A 582 11.74 19.71 1.77
C TYR A 582 10.96 19.48 3.07
N LEU A 583 10.39 18.29 3.27
CA LEU A 583 9.58 17.99 4.46
C LEU A 583 10.41 18.12 5.75
N HIS A 584 11.68 17.70 5.72
CA HIS A 584 12.60 17.87 6.83
C HIS A 584 12.95 19.35 7.08
N HIS A 585 13.24 20.11 6.01
CA HIS A 585 13.61 21.52 6.12
C HIS A 585 12.48 22.39 6.69
N GLU A 586 11.23 22.13 6.25
CA GLU A 586 10.05 22.88 6.69
C GLU A 586 9.45 22.35 8.00
N GLY A 587 10.00 21.28 8.58
CA GLY A 587 9.64 20.78 9.92
C GLY A 587 8.44 19.82 9.97
N TYR A 588 8.10 19.16 8.87
CA TYR A 588 7.07 18.09 8.85
C TYR A 588 7.64 16.70 9.13
N LEU A 589 8.97 16.58 9.13
CA LEU A 589 9.71 15.34 9.37
C LEU A 589 10.89 15.65 10.28
N HIS A 590 11.04 14.84 11.33
CA HIS A 590 12.04 15.05 12.39
C HIS A 590 12.91 13.81 12.56
N TRP A 591 14.23 14.00 12.69
CA TRP A 591 15.15 12.95 13.10
C TRP A 591 15.61 13.19 14.54
N THR A 592 15.02 12.46 15.48
CA THR A 592 15.26 12.62 16.92
C THR A 592 15.48 11.26 17.55
N ASP A 593 16.49 11.13 18.42
CA ASP A 593 16.78 9.88 19.16
C ASP A 593 16.88 8.61 18.29
N ASN A 594 17.43 8.76 17.08
CA ASN A 594 17.54 7.72 16.05
C ASN A 594 16.18 7.18 15.56
N ARG A 595 15.17 8.06 15.54
CA ARG A 595 13.83 7.80 15.03
C ARG A 595 13.50 8.84 13.99
N LEU A 596 12.79 8.42 12.95
CA LEU A 596 12.17 9.31 11.99
C LEU A 596 10.70 9.51 12.39
N VAL A 597 10.34 10.74 12.78
CA VAL A 597 8.98 11.10 13.19
C VAL A 597 8.36 11.96 12.10
N ILE A 598 7.16 11.59 11.66
CA ILE A 598 6.36 12.34 10.68
C ILE A 598 5.21 13.04 11.41
N GLU A 599 5.02 14.33 11.13
CA GLU A 599 3.85 15.10 11.60
C GLU A 599 2.63 14.76 10.73
N TRP A 600 1.99 13.63 11.01
CA TRP A 600 0.95 13.06 10.13
C TRP A 600 -0.26 13.98 9.89
N ASP A 601 -0.67 14.78 10.88
CA ASP A 601 -1.80 15.70 10.75
C ASP A 601 -1.49 16.90 9.86
N ARG A 602 -0.20 17.23 9.71
CA ARG A 602 0.30 18.34 8.90
C ARG A 602 1.00 17.89 7.63
N LEU A 603 1.12 16.57 7.40
CA LEU A 603 1.84 16.05 6.25
C LEU A 603 1.25 16.54 4.91
N ALA A 604 -0.07 16.58 4.79
CA ALA A 604 -0.73 17.04 3.57
C ALA A 604 -0.45 18.53 3.27
N GLU A 605 -0.30 19.37 4.32
CA GLU A 605 0.15 20.76 4.20
C GLU A 605 1.57 20.82 3.61
N GLY A 606 2.49 20.00 4.12
CA GLY A 606 3.87 19.94 3.64
C GLY A 606 3.98 19.48 2.19
N VAL A 607 3.32 18.36 1.84
CA VAL A 607 3.30 17.85 0.46
C VAL A 607 2.67 18.87 -0.50
N GLY A 608 1.58 19.51 -0.08
CA GLY A 608 0.93 20.60 -0.82
C GLY A 608 1.86 21.80 -1.04
N GLY A 609 2.64 22.20 -0.04
CA GLY A 609 3.60 23.31 -0.18
C GLY A 609 4.69 23.03 -1.23
N LEU A 610 5.21 21.80 -1.30
CA LEU A 610 6.15 21.44 -2.37
C LEU A 610 5.46 21.39 -3.74
N LYS A 611 4.22 20.89 -3.79
CA LYS A 611 3.40 20.89 -5.02
C LYS A 611 3.26 22.32 -5.57
N ASP A 612 2.97 23.29 -4.70
CA ASP A 612 2.81 24.69 -5.09
C ASP A 612 4.14 25.30 -5.61
N LEU A 613 5.27 24.99 -4.98
CA LEU A 613 6.59 25.44 -5.45
C LEU A 613 6.94 24.88 -6.84
N VAL A 614 6.67 23.59 -7.06
CA VAL A 614 6.88 22.95 -8.36
C VAL A 614 5.89 23.51 -9.38
N GLY A 615 4.63 23.71 -9.00
CA GLY A 615 3.60 24.33 -9.83
C GLY A 615 3.99 25.74 -10.28
N GLU A 616 4.47 26.58 -9.38
CA GLU A 616 4.94 27.94 -9.69
C GLU A 616 6.15 27.92 -10.64
N LEU A 617 7.08 26.97 -10.46
CA LEU A 617 8.21 26.79 -11.39
C LEU A 617 7.73 26.52 -12.82
N TYR A 618 6.72 25.66 -13.00
CA TYR A 618 6.15 25.36 -14.31
C TYR A 618 5.30 26.52 -14.84
N HIS A 619 4.53 27.18 -13.98
CA HIS A 619 3.64 28.29 -14.35
C HIS A 619 4.43 29.48 -14.90
N SER A 620 5.42 29.93 -14.14
CA SER A 620 6.34 30.99 -14.56
C SER A 620 7.29 30.55 -15.69
N GLY A 621 7.37 29.25 -15.98
CA GLY A 621 8.24 28.70 -17.03
C GLY A 621 7.82 29.06 -18.45
N ILE A 622 6.54 29.40 -18.68
CA ILE A 622 6.03 29.86 -19.98
C ILE A 622 6.77 31.11 -20.47
N ASP A 623 7.18 31.98 -19.55
CA ASP A 623 7.87 33.24 -19.86
C ASP A 623 9.40 33.10 -19.93
N ARG A 624 9.95 31.91 -19.65
CA ARG A 624 11.40 31.66 -19.66
C ARG A 624 11.88 31.10 -20.99
N SER A 625 13.13 31.39 -21.32
CA SER A 625 13.84 30.59 -22.31
C SER A 625 14.02 29.16 -21.80
N LYS A 626 14.20 28.19 -22.71
CA LYS A 626 14.45 26.79 -22.33
C LYS A 626 15.60 26.63 -21.32
N LEU A 627 16.72 27.31 -21.57
CA LEU A 627 17.86 27.32 -20.66
C LEU A 627 17.53 28.01 -19.33
N GLY A 628 16.78 29.12 -19.38
CA GLY A 628 16.30 29.82 -18.18
C GLY A 628 15.42 28.93 -17.30
N GLN A 629 14.55 28.09 -17.91
CA GLN A 629 13.74 27.13 -17.17
C GLN A 629 14.59 26.03 -16.52
N TRP A 630 15.56 25.48 -17.25
CA TRP A 630 16.46 24.47 -16.67
C TRP A 630 17.30 25.00 -15.51
N ILE A 631 17.74 26.26 -15.61
CA ILE A 631 18.42 26.98 -14.55
C ILE A 631 17.52 27.15 -13.33
N ALA A 632 16.29 27.66 -13.52
CA ALA A 632 15.35 27.87 -12.43
C ALA A 632 14.97 26.54 -11.73
N ALA A 633 14.81 25.47 -12.51
CA ALA A 633 14.57 24.13 -12.01
C ALA A 633 15.75 23.60 -11.18
N HIS A 634 16.99 23.78 -11.68
CA HIS A 634 18.19 23.41 -10.94
C HIS A 634 18.28 24.19 -9.62
N ASP A 635 18.04 25.49 -9.65
CA ASP A 635 18.08 26.36 -8.47
C ASP A 635 17.02 25.99 -7.42
N LEU A 636 15.81 25.60 -7.86
CA LEU A 636 14.77 25.09 -6.96
C LEU A 636 15.22 23.82 -6.24
N VAL A 637 15.74 22.84 -7.00
CA VAL A 637 16.25 21.58 -6.42
C VAL A 637 17.42 21.88 -5.47
N ALA A 638 18.36 22.71 -5.91
CA ALA A 638 19.58 23.08 -5.17
C ALA A 638 19.31 23.81 -3.85
N LYS A 639 18.13 24.44 -3.69
CA LYS A 639 17.70 25.05 -2.43
C LYS A 639 17.59 24.00 -1.31
N TYR A 640 17.18 22.78 -1.63
CA TYR A 640 16.91 21.72 -0.65
C TYR A 640 17.91 20.56 -0.75
N VAL A 641 18.35 20.20 -1.96
CA VAL A 641 19.29 19.12 -2.23
C VAL A 641 20.56 19.73 -2.82
N PRO A 642 21.68 19.80 -2.06
CA PRO A 642 22.90 20.40 -2.57
C PRO A 642 23.43 19.70 -3.84
N PRO A 643 23.78 20.45 -4.90
CA PRO A 643 24.41 19.86 -6.08
C PRO A 643 25.85 19.42 -5.74
N ALA A 644 26.42 18.54 -6.57
CA ALA A 644 27.80 18.10 -6.46
C ALA A 644 28.77 19.30 -6.41
N GLU A 645 29.82 19.22 -5.59
CA GLU A 645 30.76 20.33 -5.38
C GLU A 645 31.33 20.91 -6.67
N SER A 646 31.57 20.05 -7.65
CA SER A 646 32.16 20.43 -8.93
C SER A 646 31.13 20.82 -10.00
N SER A 647 29.84 20.89 -9.66
CA SER A 647 28.74 21.23 -10.58
C SER A 647 28.99 22.58 -11.23
N VAL A 648 28.85 22.62 -12.56
CA VAL A 648 28.89 23.86 -13.36
C VAL A 648 27.51 24.52 -13.46
N TRP A 649 26.47 23.87 -12.94
CA TRP A 649 25.09 24.37 -12.93
C TRP A 649 24.77 25.11 -11.63
N ALA A 650 25.53 24.89 -10.55
CA ALA A 650 25.37 25.56 -9.26
C ALA A 650 25.39 27.09 -9.38
N ALA A 651 24.40 27.77 -8.76
CA ALA A 651 24.15 29.20 -8.93
C ALA A 651 25.38 30.10 -8.67
N ASP A 652 26.20 29.74 -7.68
CA ASP A 652 27.40 30.48 -7.26
C ASP A 652 28.61 30.29 -8.18
N ARG A 653 28.57 29.28 -9.06
CA ARG A 653 29.68 28.88 -9.96
C ARG A 653 29.25 28.74 -11.42
N ARG A 654 28.02 29.13 -11.75
CA ARG A 654 27.40 28.88 -13.05
C ARG A 654 28.10 29.66 -14.17
N GLU A 655 28.92 28.96 -14.95
CA GLU A 655 29.62 29.48 -16.13
C GLU A 655 29.31 28.57 -17.34
N LEU A 656 28.08 28.65 -17.84
CA LEU A 656 27.63 27.83 -18.98
C LEU A 656 28.16 28.43 -20.30
N PRO A 657 28.76 27.60 -21.20
CA PRO A 657 29.23 28.09 -22.48
C PRO A 657 28.06 28.52 -23.38
N GLU A 658 28.32 29.49 -24.26
CA GLU A 658 27.38 29.81 -25.34
C GLU A 658 27.29 28.62 -26.31
N VAL A 659 26.07 28.17 -26.58
CA VAL A 659 25.78 27.05 -27.48
C VAL A 659 24.67 27.43 -28.45
N GLU A 660 24.65 26.81 -29.62
CA GLU A 660 23.60 27.02 -30.62
C GLU A 660 22.27 26.43 -30.15
N GLU A 661 22.30 25.26 -29.52
CA GLU A 661 21.13 24.60 -28.96
C GLU A 661 21.35 24.19 -27.49
N PRO A 662 20.41 24.51 -26.58
CA PRO A 662 20.55 24.18 -25.16
C PRO A 662 20.85 22.70 -24.88
N LYS A 663 20.39 21.77 -25.72
CA LYS A 663 20.62 20.32 -25.55
C LYS A 663 22.10 19.92 -25.49
N GLN A 664 23.00 20.76 -26.03
CA GLN A 664 24.45 20.58 -25.95
C GLN A 664 24.98 20.75 -24.52
N LEU A 665 24.28 21.54 -23.68
CA LEU A 665 24.65 21.75 -22.28
C LEU A 665 24.30 20.53 -21.41
N VAL A 666 23.42 19.64 -21.86
CA VAL A 666 23.07 18.41 -21.13
C VAL A 666 24.30 17.51 -20.95
N ASP A 667 25.29 17.59 -21.84
CA ASP A 667 26.57 16.87 -21.70
C ASP A 667 27.41 17.35 -20.51
N LEU A 668 27.15 18.56 -20.00
CA LEU A 668 27.81 19.10 -18.81
C LEU A 668 27.19 18.60 -17.49
N VAL A 669 26.02 17.98 -17.57
CA VAL A 669 25.33 17.41 -16.41
C VAL A 669 26.09 16.17 -15.95
N ARG A 670 26.46 16.14 -14.68
CA ARG A 670 27.12 14.97 -14.08
C ARG A 670 26.24 13.74 -14.13
N ASP A 671 26.89 12.59 -13.99
CA ASP A 671 26.20 11.34 -13.71
C ASP A 671 25.41 11.49 -12.40
N ASP A 672 26.04 11.93 -11.32
CA ASP A 672 25.36 12.27 -10.06
C ASP A 672 25.48 13.78 -9.80
N GLU A 673 24.57 14.57 -10.37
CA GLU A 673 24.53 16.03 -10.19
C GLU A 673 24.08 16.42 -8.78
N PHE A 674 23.27 15.58 -8.14
CA PHE A 674 22.70 15.75 -6.81
C PHE A 674 22.95 14.50 -5.98
N PRO A 675 24.15 14.39 -5.36
CA PRO A 675 24.57 13.20 -4.63
C PRO A 675 23.69 12.93 -3.41
N LEU A 676 23.68 11.66 -2.99
CA LEU A 676 22.92 11.23 -1.81
C LEU A 676 23.29 12.04 -0.57
N SER A 677 22.28 12.45 0.19
CA SER A 677 22.48 13.01 1.53
C SER A 677 23.14 12.00 2.47
N LEU A 678 23.65 12.48 3.62
CA LEU A 678 24.20 11.61 4.65
C LEU A 678 23.16 10.58 5.13
N PHE A 679 21.89 10.99 5.24
CA PHE A 679 20.78 10.10 5.61
C PHE A 679 20.70 8.89 4.67
N TYR A 680 20.61 9.11 3.36
CA TYR A 680 20.49 8.02 2.38
C TYR A 680 21.75 7.18 2.27
N THR A 681 22.93 7.79 2.41
CA THR A 681 24.20 7.06 2.43
C THR A 681 24.28 6.08 3.61
N GLN A 682 23.63 6.39 4.73
CA GLN A 682 23.55 5.50 5.90
C GLN A 682 22.38 4.53 5.86
N LEU A 683 21.26 4.90 5.20
CA LEU A 683 20.08 4.05 5.07
C LEU A 683 20.28 2.93 4.03
N GLY A 684 20.87 3.25 2.87
CA GLY A 684 21.06 2.31 1.77
C GLY A 684 21.65 0.97 2.18
N PRO A 685 22.81 0.93 2.87
CA PRO A 685 23.41 -0.32 3.32
C PRO A 685 22.53 -1.13 4.28
N LYS A 686 21.64 -0.49 5.04
CA LYS A 686 20.72 -1.17 5.96
C LYS A 686 19.52 -1.79 5.26
N LEU A 687 19.20 -1.34 4.04
CA LEU A 687 18.10 -1.87 3.24
C LEU A 687 18.57 -2.86 2.18
N GLN A 688 19.88 -3.12 2.06
CA GLN A 688 20.43 -3.97 1.00
C GLN A 688 19.81 -5.38 1.02
N ASP A 689 19.68 -5.98 2.20
CA ASP A 689 19.04 -7.31 2.34
C ASP A 689 17.59 -7.29 1.83
N ALA A 690 16.85 -6.20 2.10
CA ALA A 690 15.49 -6.04 1.61
C ALA A 690 15.46 -5.89 0.08
N PHE A 691 16.42 -5.18 -0.53
CA PHE A 691 16.55 -5.09 -2.00
C PHE A 691 16.89 -6.46 -2.64
N ASP A 692 17.77 -7.23 -2.01
CA ASP A 692 18.25 -8.52 -2.52
C ASP A 692 17.23 -9.66 -2.35
N ALA A 693 16.32 -9.55 -1.37
CA ALA A 693 15.30 -10.55 -1.03
C ALA A 693 14.11 -10.60 -2.02
N ARG A 694 14.32 -10.35 -3.31
CA ARG A 694 13.27 -10.36 -4.32
C ARG A 694 12.66 -11.77 -4.45
N PRO A 695 11.32 -11.89 -4.43
CA PRO A 695 10.66 -13.14 -4.78
C PRO A 695 11.07 -13.59 -6.18
N ARG A 696 11.36 -14.88 -6.32
CA ARG A 696 11.55 -15.50 -7.64
C ARG A 696 10.27 -16.21 -8.04
N ARG A 697 10.12 -16.43 -9.35
CA ARG A 697 9.11 -17.34 -9.87
C ARG A 697 9.17 -18.66 -9.12
N ALA A 698 8.02 -19.16 -8.64
CA ALA A 698 7.96 -20.49 -8.04
C ALA A 698 8.33 -21.51 -9.12
N GLU A 699 9.49 -22.16 -8.98
CA GLU A 699 9.83 -23.32 -9.79
C GLU A 699 8.82 -24.40 -9.42
N GLY A 700 7.92 -24.76 -10.36
CA GLY A 700 6.95 -25.81 -10.12
C GLY A 700 7.66 -27.05 -9.59
N GLU A 701 7.15 -27.63 -8.49
CA GLU A 701 7.73 -28.81 -7.82
C GLU A 701 7.93 -29.97 -8.82
N GLY A 702 9.11 -29.98 -9.43
CA GLY A 702 9.57 -30.96 -10.40
C GLY A 702 10.93 -31.55 -10.04
N GLU A 703 11.46 -31.25 -8.85
CA GLU A 703 12.57 -32.01 -8.28
C GLU A 703 12.00 -33.19 -7.48
N ILE A 704 11.95 -34.34 -8.14
CA ILE A 704 12.04 -35.63 -7.46
C ILE A 704 13.32 -35.55 -6.62
N ARG A 705 13.18 -35.29 -5.32
CA ARG A 705 14.22 -35.57 -4.33
C ARG A 705 14.54 -37.06 -4.45
N THR A 706 15.55 -37.39 -5.25
CA THR A 706 16.19 -38.70 -5.19
C THR A 706 16.87 -38.78 -3.84
N ALA A 707 16.13 -39.28 -2.85
CA ALA A 707 16.71 -39.82 -1.64
C ALA A 707 17.63 -40.97 -2.08
N VAL A 708 18.93 -40.73 -2.08
CA VAL A 708 19.93 -41.80 -2.11
C VAL A 708 20.00 -42.33 -0.67
N PRO A 709 19.68 -43.61 -0.42
CA PRO A 709 19.83 -44.18 0.92
C PRO A 709 21.26 -44.67 1.11
N ALA A 710 21.99 -44.06 2.04
CA ALA A 710 22.88 -44.71 3.01
C ALA A 710 23.44 -43.66 3.98
#